data_AF-A0A938LE98-F1
#
_entry.id   AF-A0A938LE98-F1
#
_cell.length_a   1.000
_cell.length_b   1.000
_cell.length_c   1.000
_cell.angle_alpha   90.00
_cell.angle_beta   90.00
_cell.angle_gamma   90.00
#
_symmetry.space_group_name_H-M   'P 1'
#
loop_
_entity.id
_entity.type
_entity.pdbx_description
1 polymer ?
#
loop_
_entity_poly.entity_id
_entity_poly.type
_entity_poly.pdbx_seq_one_letter_code
_entity_poly.pdbx_strand_id
1 'polypeptide(L)'
;MTMRSASTRLPAEHGDGRDRGCPPCTHSLFARSRSHPDDAVPSPDSDLTRRPPQRSGHARGPGRHLSMNNQLGTPFLRTYSLHRTNSLHRTKSLHVARGLALCGGAALLLQACGGGAAGGAAGSNKMEIVDASHGFGLLLPHQVHKPTTAGTPGFEIVAIRTFQDLVTNVKPANPVKPPTQWPTSALLPTGAVGNHYIFVSFSAPIDVASVLDASATAQASSNLSGSISIEAVDPLTGTVTTLPGRAFIGGKTYAGTPVNGLLQLQQWVGLVGAAPAALPVGLDLPGLGFPGTQSVTAFPDAAKLVSDKTFVFVADSDSNLQTAETFPLGQQIRMRITGGVRSTGGKLLAAPGLASATVGVDTVGPEVAQSPPPFNVAVITPGNGDANIDPQTPVRIQFSEPIQPFSLGSLDDGKPPSPSSAVSITFGPSTSLVNLPFALRPPSVYDLSTWDLVPAFAFPGAGPVTAQCGAFNKVTITVNSQKFLDLNGRTNSLGPTTFFTTGQGQGLVNAPVAPDAIYIGRFGSKPGITVIDLNGFGQSTGNPTYNLLTPIVEGNSNFPNNVNVAIQGSLMIPPLSPGQCTINGGSRGVFTTTTDSNLNDLLATSPILESVGDMMLGHALDSSFNNGPPPFGCQSGGGNICAQGGLKQLAPVVSNQNTLGPSQAGQFGSLAPGGENLISWAPHPNPPPLIFPPLCVTPFIGGQEPTSINSTLPPPPVSVGAGLQNLLVPGAFPLGVPSQGLPPSGLLVKEANMFFLGPSPPQTQISLCQPFQIRQQIGHYMYVIDRVASEIVVLNSNRFTLIERIVLPDPTSMSMSPNLDFIAVTNQNSDLVSFVDINPASSTFHTIVKSVKVGASPRGIAWETGNEDILVCNEASGSVSIISAFDFEVRKTITNQLKTPFEVCTSPRQTLFGYLRDVYYGYILDRDGSVALYESGPNGVNGWGYDDVVGKPTMKFNKPKAIQADYNSLFGGCWIVHEDQIKKDGTPTGKKGGAVSNLVLESATFGKLYLGASINPQLRDINFAVPVSVGSDQLTGLPVDIAFDNQMNFGGLPTYQSPQFAAGQPISINGKSLVRAGTFGIGVNNTCESVFMFLAVPNSSEGTGSVDVVRVDSGGIRFDTNPFDPGVQSIPAPGASILMDYFRQ
;
A
#
# COMPACT_ATOMS: atom_id res chain seq x y z
N MET A 1 11.31 48.07 -6.69
CA MET A 1 12.63 48.44 -7.27
C MET A 1 12.87 47.47 -8.42
N THR A 2 12.91 47.84 -9.70
CA THR A 2 13.88 48.70 -10.42
C THR A 2 15.30 48.15 -10.37
N MET A 3 16.09 48.00 -11.44
CA MET A 3 15.98 48.16 -12.92
C MET A 3 17.30 47.52 -13.47
N ARG A 4 17.59 47.09 -14.71
CA ARG A 4 17.26 47.44 -16.12
C ARG A 4 18.00 46.39 -17.01
N SER A 5 17.51 45.97 -18.20
CA SER A 5 17.83 46.45 -19.57
C SER A 5 19.33 46.53 -19.97
N ALA A 6 19.78 46.25 -21.20
CA ALA A 6 19.19 45.55 -22.36
C ALA A 6 20.20 45.37 -23.55
N SER A 7 20.04 44.26 -24.28
CA SER A 7 19.99 44.08 -25.76
C SER A 7 20.99 44.66 -26.79
N THR A 8 21.12 43.91 -27.90
CA THR A 8 21.66 44.28 -29.25
C THR A 8 23.20 44.40 -29.36
N ARG A 9 23.84 44.31 -30.55
CA ARG A 9 23.33 44.43 -31.94
C ARG A 9 24.21 43.68 -32.98
N LEU A 10 23.61 43.33 -34.13
CA LEU A 10 24.24 43.05 -35.45
C LEU A 10 24.88 44.35 -36.06
N PRO A 11 25.67 44.38 -37.18
CA PRO A 11 25.52 43.55 -38.40
C PRO A 11 26.75 43.29 -39.33
N ALA A 12 26.47 42.69 -40.49
CA ALA A 12 26.99 42.96 -41.85
C ALA A 12 28.30 42.34 -42.43
N GLU A 13 28.08 41.56 -43.51
CA GLU A 13 28.73 41.58 -44.85
C GLU A 13 30.08 40.87 -45.20
N HIS A 14 29.91 39.90 -46.12
CA HIS A 14 30.69 39.51 -47.31
C HIS A 14 32.21 39.16 -47.31
N GLY A 15 32.48 37.92 -47.77
CA GLY A 15 33.73 37.47 -48.40
C GLY A 15 33.49 36.16 -49.18
N ASP A 16 33.95 36.06 -50.43
CA ASP A 16 33.68 34.94 -51.38
C ASP A 16 34.75 33.82 -51.33
N GLY A 17 34.40 32.58 -51.71
CA GLY A 17 35.36 31.46 -51.82
C GLY A 17 34.81 30.03 -51.88
N ARG A 18 34.30 29.63 -53.06
CA ARG A 18 34.34 28.29 -53.76
C ARG A 18 34.71 27.03 -52.92
N ASP A 19 34.12 25.85 -53.14
CA ASP A 19 33.90 25.23 -54.46
C ASP A 19 32.82 24.09 -54.49
N ARG A 20 32.50 23.64 -55.72
CA ARG A 20 31.66 22.50 -56.18
C ARG A 20 31.33 21.32 -55.21
N GLY A 21 30.15 20.68 -55.26
CA GLY A 21 28.90 21.01 -55.98
C GLY A 21 27.94 19.83 -56.32
N CYS A 22 26.63 20.15 -56.32
CA CYS A 22 25.52 19.57 -57.11
C CYS A 22 24.98 18.12 -56.88
N PRO A 23 23.71 17.82 -57.30
CA PRO A 23 22.84 16.85 -56.61
C PRO A 23 22.13 15.81 -57.51
N PRO A 24 21.28 14.92 -56.95
CA PRO A 24 20.29 14.12 -57.70
C PRO A 24 18.87 14.74 -57.64
N CYS A 25 18.14 14.83 -58.77
CA CYS A 25 16.69 15.00 -58.75
C CYS A 25 15.95 14.67 -60.08
N THR A 26 14.67 14.28 -59.95
CA THR A 26 13.56 14.26 -60.93
C THR A 26 13.52 13.28 -62.14
N HIS A 27 12.45 12.45 -62.15
CA HIS A 27 11.53 12.00 -63.24
C HIS A 27 12.03 11.84 -64.71
N SER A 28 11.64 10.84 -65.52
CA SER A 28 10.24 10.44 -65.84
C SER A 28 10.07 9.23 -66.82
N LEU A 29 8.97 8.47 -66.67
CA LEU A 29 8.04 7.88 -67.69
C LEU A 29 8.45 6.95 -68.89
N PHE A 30 7.45 6.12 -69.29
CA PHE A 30 7.19 5.44 -70.59
C PHE A 30 7.89 4.10 -71.04
N ALA A 31 7.29 2.98 -70.60
CA ALA A 31 6.63 1.90 -71.40
C ALA A 31 7.33 1.00 -72.47
N ARG A 32 6.94 -0.31 -72.43
CA ARG A 32 6.92 -1.36 -73.50
C ARG A 32 8.29 -1.86 -74.05
N SER A 33 8.51 -3.14 -74.41
CA SER A 33 7.64 -4.35 -74.47
C SER A 33 8.41 -5.67 -74.75
N ARG A 34 7.81 -6.83 -74.37
CA ARG A 34 7.89 -8.20 -74.97
C ARG A 34 9.25 -8.85 -75.34
N SER A 35 9.48 -10.05 -74.79
CA SER A 35 9.71 -11.29 -75.58
C SER A 35 9.61 -12.58 -74.73
N HIS A 36 8.91 -13.60 -75.26
CA HIS A 36 9.00 -15.03 -74.90
C HIS A 36 9.35 -15.81 -76.20
N PRO A 37 9.91 -17.02 -76.08
CA PRO A 37 9.19 -18.20 -76.59
C PRO A 37 9.26 -19.47 -75.68
N ASP A 38 8.16 -20.25 -75.70
CA ASP A 38 8.02 -21.71 -76.01
C ASP A 38 8.86 -22.78 -75.25
N ASP A 39 8.46 -24.06 -75.04
CA ASP A 39 7.20 -24.83 -74.83
C ASP A 39 7.63 -26.27 -74.31
N ALA A 40 6.88 -27.37 -74.07
CA ALA A 40 5.49 -27.75 -74.32
C ALA A 40 4.89 -28.83 -73.36
N VAL A 41 3.57 -28.71 -73.17
CA VAL A 41 2.45 -29.66 -72.91
C VAL A 41 2.66 -31.09 -73.53
N PRO A 42 2.22 -32.24 -72.92
CA PRO A 42 0.78 -32.58 -72.79
C PRO A 42 0.27 -33.49 -71.63
N SER A 43 -1.06 -33.42 -71.42
CA SER A 43 -1.94 -34.40 -70.73
C SER A 43 -2.62 -35.36 -71.74
N PRO A 44 -3.43 -36.37 -71.31
CA PRO A 44 -4.90 -36.17 -71.32
C PRO A 44 -5.75 -37.08 -70.35
N ASP A 45 -7.04 -36.73 -70.15
CA ASP A 45 -8.31 -37.53 -70.25
C ASP A 45 -8.42 -39.02 -69.79
N SER A 46 -9.56 -39.58 -69.33
CA SER A 46 -10.95 -39.09 -69.09
C SER A 46 -11.88 -40.12 -68.36
N ASP A 47 -13.01 -39.60 -67.82
CA ASP A 47 -14.40 -40.13 -67.95
C ASP A 47 -15.15 -41.09 -66.96
N LEU A 48 -16.47 -40.79 -66.85
CA LEU A 48 -17.70 -41.61 -66.62
C LEU A 48 -18.02 -42.44 -65.32
N THR A 49 -18.99 -41.88 -64.55
CA THR A 49 -20.35 -42.45 -64.22
C THR A 49 -20.75 -43.21 -62.92
N ARG A 50 -22.02 -42.91 -62.53
CA ARG A 50 -23.08 -43.75 -61.88
C ARG A 50 -23.23 -43.81 -60.33
N ARG A 51 -24.48 -44.09 -59.92
CA ARG A 51 -25.08 -44.26 -58.57
C ARG A 51 -25.31 -45.77 -58.28
N PRO A 52 -25.93 -46.23 -57.15
CA PRO A 52 -25.82 -45.92 -55.69
C PRO A 52 -25.42 -47.25 -54.93
N PRO A 53 -26.13 -47.91 -53.97
CA PRO A 53 -26.96 -47.50 -52.80
C PRO A 53 -26.74 -48.26 -51.44
N GLN A 54 -26.93 -47.55 -50.31
CA GLN A 54 -27.57 -48.00 -49.04
C GLN A 54 -26.99 -49.13 -48.11
N ARG A 55 -27.37 -48.99 -46.80
CA ARG A 55 -27.67 -50.03 -45.75
C ARG A 55 -26.53 -50.81 -45.05
N SER A 56 -26.76 -51.53 -43.92
CA SER A 56 -27.54 -51.29 -42.67
C SER A 56 -27.58 -52.53 -41.74
N GLY A 57 -27.59 -52.34 -40.41
CA GLY A 57 -28.08 -53.34 -39.42
C GLY A 57 -27.10 -54.50 -39.08
N HIS A 58 -27.29 -55.31 -38.03
CA HIS A 58 -28.41 -55.43 -37.08
C HIS A 58 -27.96 -56.05 -35.73
N ALA A 59 -28.82 -56.05 -34.71
CA ALA A 59 -28.54 -56.57 -33.36
C ALA A 59 -28.97 -58.04 -33.15
N ARG A 60 -28.48 -58.68 -32.07
CA ARG A 60 -29.07 -59.90 -31.47
C ARG A 60 -28.89 -59.93 -29.93
N GLY A 61 -29.97 -60.27 -29.23
CA GLY A 61 -29.96 -61.11 -28.02
C GLY A 61 -30.59 -62.47 -28.35
N PRO A 62 -31.21 -63.23 -27.42
CA PRO A 62 -31.36 -63.00 -25.97
C PRO A 62 -31.01 -64.26 -25.11
N GLY A 63 -31.32 -64.25 -23.80
CA GLY A 63 -31.28 -65.42 -22.90
C GLY A 63 -32.07 -65.19 -21.59
N ARG A 64 -32.57 -66.24 -20.92
CA ARG A 64 -33.49 -66.18 -19.76
C ARG A 64 -33.20 -67.26 -18.70
N HIS A 65 -33.40 -66.93 -17.40
CA HIS A 65 -33.99 -67.71 -16.27
C HIS A 65 -33.61 -69.21 -16.02
N LEU A 66 -33.76 -69.85 -14.84
CA LEU A 66 -34.44 -69.55 -13.54
C LEU A 66 -33.92 -70.49 -12.41
N SER A 67 -34.25 -70.17 -11.14
CA SER A 67 -34.69 -71.10 -10.06
C SER A 67 -33.80 -71.35 -8.81
N MET A 68 -34.37 -71.07 -7.62
CA MET A 68 -34.29 -71.72 -6.28
C MET A 68 -32.90 -72.06 -5.65
N ASN A 69 -32.69 -72.00 -4.32
CA ASN A 69 -33.59 -72.28 -3.19
C ASN A 69 -33.30 -71.40 -1.92
N ASN A 70 -33.91 -71.68 -0.75
CA ASN A 70 -33.97 -70.78 0.42
C ASN A 70 -33.68 -71.46 1.80
N GLN A 71 -33.59 -70.65 2.88
CA GLN A 71 -33.32 -70.92 4.31
C GLN A 71 -31.84 -71.05 4.71
N LEU A 72 -31.36 -70.54 5.87
CA LEU A 72 -32.02 -70.02 7.10
C LEU A 72 -31.13 -68.95 7.81
N GLY A 73 -31.73 -68.03 8.60
CA GLY A 73 -31.04 -67.32 9.71
C GLY A 73 -30.63 -65.84 9.52
N THR A 74 -31.17 -64.96 10.37
CA THR A 74 -30.76 -63.56 10.64
C THR A 74 -30.35 -63.44 12.13
N PRO A 75 -29.97 -62.28 12.75
CA PRO A 75 -29.85 -60.87 12.29
C PRO A 75 -28.41 -60.28 12.59
N PHE A 76 -28.05 -58.99 12.51
CA PHE A 76 -28.77 -57.70 12.59
C PHE A 76 -28.22 -56.61 11.63
N LEU A 77 -29.10 -55.64 11.36
CA LEU A 77 -28.98 -54.33 10.68
C LEU A 77 -27.63 -53.57 10.88
N ARG A 78 -27.21 -52.63 10.01
CA ARG A 78 -28.02 -51.68 9.21
C ARG A 78 -27.25 -51.13 7.98
N THR A 79 -27.94 -50.83 6.89
CA THR A 79 -27.39 -50.11 5.71
C THR A 79 -27.39 -48.60 5.89
N TYR A 80 -26.37 -47.91 5.36
CA TYR A 80 -26.40 -46.46 5.11
C TYR A 80 -26.95 -46.15 3.71
N SER A 81 -27.57 -44.98 3.55
CA SER A 81 -27.94 -44.41 2.26
C SER A 81 -27.62 -42.92 2.21
N LEU A 82 -27.14 -42.50 1.04
CA LEU A 82 -27.27 -41.19 0.40
C LEU A 82 -28.45 -40.33 0.95
N HIS A 83 -28.33 -39.00 1.06
CA HIS A 83 -27.92 -38.07 -0.02
C HIS A 83 -27.41 -36.69 0.47
N ARG A 84 -26.99 -35.82 -0.46
CA ARG A 84 -26.70 -34.38 -0.21
C ARG A 84 -27.98 -33.53 -0.30
N THR A 85 -28.07 -32.47 0.51
CA THR A 85 -28.61 -31.15 0.10
C THR A 85 -28.19 -30.05 1.09
N ASN A 86 -27.99 -28.83 0.60
CA ASN A 86 -27.92 -27.62 1.45
C ASN A 86 -29.33 -27.08 1.71
N SER A 87 -29.59 -26.48 2.89
CA SER A 87 -29.87 -25.03 3.01
C SER A 87 -30.51 -24.63 4.36
N LEU A 88 -30.12 -23.44 4.82
CA LEU A 88 -30.85 -22.49 5.70
C LEU A 88 -31.07 -22.75 7.21
N HIS A 89 -31.18 -21.59 7.89
CA HIS A 89 -31.55 -21.30 9.27
C HIS A 89 -30.76 -21.92 10.44
N ARG A 90 -29.99 -21.05 11.12
CA ARG A 90 -30.05 -20.99 12.59
C ARG A 90 -30.06 -19.56 13.11
N THR A 91 -30.90 -19.32 14.10
CA THR A 91 -31.08 -18.02 14.78
C THR A 91 -30.24 -17.91 16.05
N LYS A 92 -29.99 -16.65 16.41
CA LYS A 92 -29.37 -16.09 17.62
C LYS A 92 -29.31 -16.96 18.90
N SER A 93 -28.15 -16.84 19.57
CA SER A 93 -27.95 -16.77 21.02
C SER A 93 -28.29 -17.96 21.94
N LEU A 94 -27.27 -18.49 22.62
CA LEU A 94 -27.24 -18.43 24.09
C LEU A 94 -25.82 -18.56 24.70
N HIS A 95 -25.72 -18.07 25.93
CA HIS A 95 -24.58 -17.87 26.83
C HIS A 95 -23.44 -18.90 26.84
N VAL A 96 -22.20 -18.41 26.97
CA VAL A 96 -21.05 -19.19 27.46
C VAL A 96 -21.09 -19.21 29.00
N ALA A 97 -21.25 -20.39 29.59
CA ALA A 97 -21.09 -20.63 31.03
C ALA A 97 -19.66 -21.06 31.36
N ARG A 98 -19.23 -20.88 32.61
CA ARG A 98 -17.85 -21.15 33.07
C ARG A 98 -17.53 -22.66 33.08
N GLY A 99 -16.37 -23.03 32.52
CA GLY A 99 -15.64 -24.25 32.87
C GLY A 99 -14.69 -23.98 34.03
N LEU A 100 -14.51 -24.96 34.93
CA LEU A 100 -13.78 -24.81 36.19
C LEU A 100 -12.47 -25.62 36.18
N ALA A 101 -11.40 -25.06 36.73
CA ALA A 101 -10.17 -25.78 37.06
C ALA A 101 -9.85 -25.58 38.55
N LEU A 102 -9.68 -26.68 39.30
CA LEU A 102 -9.37 -26.64 40.73
C LEU A 102 -7.86 -26.80 40.96
N CYS A 103 -7.30 -25.93 41.81
CA CYS A 103 -6.28 -26.33 42.78
C CYS A 103 -6.64 -25.70 44.14
N GLY A 104 -6.55 -26.46 45.22
CA GLY A 104 -6.98 -26.05 46.54
C GLY A 104 -5.83 -25.61 47.45
N GLY A 105 -6.07 -24.58 48.26
CA GLY A 105 -5.24 -24.14 49.37
C GLY A 105 -6.13 -23.48 50.42
N ALA A 106 -5.93 -23.80 51.71
CA ALA A 106 -6.87 -23.42 52.76
C ALA A 106 -6.79 -21.93 53.12
N ALA A 107 -7.95 -21.25 53.13
CA ALA A 107 -8.08 -19.88 53.61
C ALA A 107 -8.52 -19.86 55.08
N LEU A 108 -7.67 -19.33 55.96
CA LEU A 108 -8.06 -18.92 57.32
C LEU A 108 -8.66 -17.50 57.27
N LEU A 109 -9.76 -17.30 57.98
CA LEU A 109 -10.44 -16.01 58.09
C LEU A 109 -9.67 -15.06 59.03
N LEU A 110 -9.42 -13.83 58.58
CA LEU A 110 -9.18 -12.67 59.43
C LEU A 110 -9.56 -11.38 58.68
N GLN A 111 -10.32 -10.50 59.33
CA GLN A 111 -10.60 -9.15 58.83
C GLN A 111 -9.52 -8.18 59.33
N ALA A 112 -9.04 -7.28 58.48
CA ALA A 112 -8.35 -6.06 58.90
C ALA A 112 -8.51 -4.94 57.84
N CYS A 113 -8.47 -3.69 58.31
CA CYS A 113 -8.73 -2.49 57.51
C CYS A 113 -7.52 -2.04 56.67
N GLY A 114 -7.82 -1.30 55.60
CA GLY A 114 -7.10 -0.08 55.18
C GLY A 114 -5.58 -0.14 54.95
N GLY A 115 -5.17 -0.16 53.68
CA GLY A 115 -3.82 0.17 53.24
C GLY A 115 -3.82 0.68 51.80
N GLY A 116 -3.23 1.86 51.55
CA GLY A 116 -3.21 2.46 50.22
C GLY A 116 -2.12 1.86 49.33
N ALA A 117 -2.49 1.39 48.13
CA ALA A 117 -1.53 0.96 47.12
C ALA A 117 -0.92 2.19 46.42
N ALA A 118 0.34 2.50 46.72
CA ALA A 118 1.08 3.54 46.01
C ALA A 118 1.40 3.09 44.58
N GLY A 119 0.62 3.57 43.62
CA GLY A 119 0.87 3.34 42.19
C GLY A 119 2.16 4.02 41.75
N GLY A 120 3.26 3.26 41.67
CA GLY A 120 4.54 3.74 41.16
C GLY A 120 4.46 4.06 39.67
N ALA A 121 4.15 5.31 39.34
CA ALA A 121 4.09 5.77 37.96
C ALA A 121 5.48 5.71 37.30
N ALA A 122 5.61 4.93 36.24
CA ALA A 122 6.71 5.12 35.29
C ALA A 122 6.66 6.57 34.78
N GLY A 123 7.78 7.28 34.85
CA GLY A 123 7.78 8.73 34.70
C GLY A 123 7.38 9.19 33.29
N SER A 124 6.16 9.72 33.13
CA SER A 124 5.75 10.35 31.87
C SER A 124 6.72 11.47 31.52
N ASN A 125 7.28 11.42 30.32
CA ASN A 125 8.19 12.45 29.81
C ASN A 125 7.46 13.72 29.33
N LYS A 126 6.12 13.78 29.44
CA LYS A 126 5.30 14.89 28.99
C LYS A 126 4.50 15.51 30.16
N MET A 127 3.99 16.72 29.96
CA MET A 127 3.02 17.36 30.85
C MET A 127 1.60 17.06 30.33
N GLU A 128 0.63 16.83 31.20
CA GLU A 128 -0.71 16.34 30.82
C GLU A 128 -1.81 17.09 31.57
N ILE A 129 -2.98 17.27 30.95
CA ILE A 129 -4.18 17.82 31.60
C ILE A 129 -4.73 16.77 32.57
N VAL A 130 -4.68 17.06 33.87
CA VAL A 130 -5.31 16.21 34.89
C VAL A 130 -6.82 16.43 34.84
N ASP A 131 -7.26 17.69 34.94
CA ASP A 131 -8.64 18.12 34.74
C ASP A 131 -8.76 19.64 34.51
N ALA A 132 -9.95 20.07 34.07
CA ALA A 132 -10.38 21.46 34.10
C ALA A 132 -11.83 21.55 34.60
N SER A 133 -12.15 22.60 35.36
CA SER A 133 -13.43 22.73 36.08
C SER A 133 -13.68 24.17 36.55
N HIS A 134 -14.93 24.49 36.86
CA HIS A 134 -15.36 25.68 37.62
C HIS A 134 -15.95 25.31 38.99
N GLY A 135 -15.56 24.18 39.56
CA GLY A 135 -15.96 23.68 40.88
C GLY A 135 -17.37 23.08 40.98
N PHE A 136 -18.32 23.49 40.13
CA PHE A 136 -19.66 22.86 40.07
C PHE A 136 -19.67 21.52 39.30
N GLY A 137 -18.69 21.27 38.44
CA GLY A 137 -18.54 20.03 37.68
C GLY A 137 -17.27 20.00 36.83
N LEU A 138 -16.94 18.84 36.26
CA LEU A 138 -15.78 18.67 35.37
C LEU A 138 -16.11 19.12 33.94
N LEU A 139 -15.19 19.88 33.34
CA LEU A 139 -15.24 20.31 31.94
C LEU A 139 -14.31 19.43 31.08
N LEU A 140 -13.10 19.17 31.60
CA LEU A 140 -12.11 18.25 31.04
C LEU A 140 -11.60 17.31 32.14
N PRO A 141 -11.25 16.04 31.85
CA PRO A 141 -11.59 15.30 30.63
C PRO A 141 -13.10 15.23 30.41
N HIS A 142 -13.53 15.20 29.14
CA HIS A 142 -14.93 14.97 28.80
C HIS A 142 -15.38 13.60 29.34
N GLN A 143 -16.65 13.49 29.72
CA GLN A 143 -17.21 12.30 30.33
C GLN A 143 -18.22 11.61 29.42
N VAL A 144 -18.28 10.28 29.52
CA VAL A 144 -19.27 9.44 28.84
C VAL A 144 -19.65 8.29 29.77
N HIS A 145 -20.84 7.72 29.66
CA HIS A 145 -21.15 6.48 30.37
C HIS A 145 -20.42 5.30 29.70
N LYS A 146 -20.03 4.29 30.47
CA LYS A 146 -19.56 3.02 29.91
C LYS A 146 -20.75 2.33 29.21
N PRO A 147 -20.66 1.96 27.92
CA PRO A 147 -21.80 1.37 27.23
C PRO A 147 -22.09 -0.03 27.77
N THR A 148 -23.38 -0.39 27.79
CA THR A 148 -23.80 -1.80 27.96
C THR A 148 -23.47 -2.61 26.71
N THR A 149 -23.62 -3.93 26.77
CA THR A 149 -23.52 -4.82 25.59
C THR A 149 -24.52 -4.47 24.47
N ALA A 150 -25.53 -3.64 24.74
CA ALA A 150 -26.48 -3.11 23.75
C ALA A 150 -26.13 -1.70 23.22
N GLY A 151 -25.00 -1.12 23.63
CA GLY A 151 -24.56 0.23 23.21
C GLY A 151 -25.28 1.39 23.89
N THR A 152 -26.12 1.12 24.89
CA THR A 152 -26.84 2.12 25.72
C THR A 152 -26.01 2.54 26.94
N PRO A 153 -26.36 3.64 27.65
CA PRO A 153 -25.59 4.13 28.79
C PRO A 153 -25.67 3.16 29.98
N GLY A 154 -24.52 2.75 30.51
CA GLY A 154 -24.41 2.00 31.78
C GLY A 154 -24.26 2.92 32.99
N PHE A 155 -24.11 2.35 34.19
CA PHE A 155 -24.02 3.13 35.44
C PHE A 155 -22.62 3.72 35.71
N GLU A 156 -21.57 3.12 35.15
CA GLU A 156 -20.18 3.55 35.31
C GLU A 156 -19.88 4.76 34.39
N ILE A 157 -19.15 5.76 34.88
CA ILE A 157 -18.72 6.93 34.09
C ILE A 157 -17.24 6.74 33.72
N VAL A 158 -16.93 6.94 32.44
CA VAL A 158 -15.58 6.91 31.88
C VAL A 158 -15.15 8.33 31.54
N ALA A 159 -13.93 8.68 31.95
CA ALA A 159 -13.25 9.91 31.54
C ALA A 159 -12.51 9.66 30.24
N ILE A 160 -12.80 10.43 29.19
CA ILE A 160 -12.14 10.31 27.89
C ILE A 160 -10.74 10.91 28.01
N ARG A 161 -9.70 10.07 28.01
CA ARG A 161 -8.28 10.49 28.09
C ARG A 161 -7.45 10.02 26.90
N THR A 162 -7.94 9.04 26.16
CA THR A 162 -7.38 8.51 24.92
C THR A 162 -8.41 8.51 23.80
N PHE A 163 -7.96 8.47 22.55
CA PHE A 163 -8.87 8.33 21.40
C PHE A 163 -9.61 6.98 21.42
N GLN A 164 -9.01 5.94 22.01
CA GLN A 164 -9.68 4.65 22.20
C GLN A 164 -10.85 4.74 23.21
N ASP A 165 -10.78 5.60 24.24
CA ASP A 165 -11.92 5.82 25.14
C ASP A 165 -13.11 6.40 24.37
N LEU A 166 -12.84 7.36 23.47
CA LEU A 166 -13.85 7.99 22.61
C LEU A 166 -14.48 6.95 21.68
N VAL A 167 -13.64 6.22 20.94
CA VAL A 167 -14.05 5.16 19.99
C VAL A 167 -14.83 4.03 20.67
N THR A 168 -14.39 3.56 21.83
CA THR A 168 -15.06 2.46 22.55
C THR A 168 -16.40 2.91 23.13
N ASN A 169 -16.44 4.03 23.83
CA ASN A 169 -17.57 4.38 24.68
C ASN A 169 -18.64 5.23 23.98
N VAL A 170 -18.28 6.21 23.14
CA VAL A 170 -19.25 7.13 22.53
C VAL A 170 -20.04 6.42 21.42
N LYS A 171 -21.38 6.50 21.48
CA LYS A 171 -22.32 5.95 20.49
C LYS A 171 -23.51 6.91 20.33
N PRO A 172 -24.32 6.86 19.26
CA PRO A 172 -25.53 7.68 19.14
C PRO A 172 -26.54 7.48 20.29
N ALA A 173 -26.60 6.27 20.87
CA ALA A 173 -27.39 5.96 22.04
C ALA A 173 -26.67 6.20 23.38
N ASN A 174 -25.39 6.59 23.34
CA ASN A 174 -24.53 6.84 24.50
C ASN A 174 -23.63 8.07 24.24
N PRO A 175 -24.23 9.28 24.25
CA PRO A 175 -23.54 10.53 23.92
C PRO A 175 -22.48 10.92 24.98
N VAL A 176 -21.57 11.80 24.58
CA VAL A 176 -20.70 12.52 25.52
C VAL A 176 -21.59 13.39 26.42
N LYS A 177 -21.29 13.48 27.71
CA LYS A 177 -22.07 14.29 28.64
C LYS A 177 -21.90 15.79 28.37
N PRO A 178 -22.96 16.60 28.51
CA PRO A 178 -22.80 18.03 28.58
C PRO A 178 -21.97 18.44 29.81
N PRO A 179 -21.19 19.53 29.70
CA PRO A 179 -20.55 20.13 30.86
C PRO A 179 -21.60 20.64 31.85
N THR A 180 -21.25 20.70 33.14
CA THR A 180 -22.04 21.47 34.09
C THR A 180 -21.96 22.96 33.74
N GLN A 181 -23.01 23.72 34.04
CA GLN A 181 -23.10 25.16 33.76
C GLN A 181 -22.80 25.97 35.02
N TRP A 182 -22.39 27.23 34.89
CA TRP A 182 -22.37 28.15 36.04
C TRP A 182 -23.79 28.55 36.42
N PRO A 183 -24.09 28.79 37.72
CA PRO A 183 -25.33 29.46 38.11
C PRO A 183 -25.37 30.90 37.57
N THR A 184 -26.56 31.44 37.31
CA THR A 184 -26.77 32.82 36.81
C THR A 184 -26.46 33.92 37.83
N SER A 185 -25.99 33.56 39.03
CA SER A 185 -25.61 34.46 40.11
C SER A 185 -24.17 34.16 40.53
N ALA A 186 -23.47 35.15 41.09
CA ALA A 186 -22.11 35.03 41.60
C ALA A 186 -22.07 34.15 42.86
N LEU A 187 -22.01 32.83 42.65
CA LEU A 187 -22.00 31.81 43.69
C LEU A 187 -20.82 30.85 43.50
N LEU A 188 -20.31 30.35 44.62
CA LEU A 188 -19.35 29.26 44.70
C LEU A 188 -20.07 27.89 44.79
N PRO A 189 -19.36 26.77 44.58
CA PRO A 189 -19.94 25.41 44.70
C PRO A 189 -20.57 25.07 46.06
N THR A 190 -20.28 25.86 47.10
CA THR A 190 -20.88 25.77 48.44
C THR A 190 -22.27 26.42 48.55
N GLY A 191 -22.71 27.15 47.52
CA GLY A 191 -23.88 28.04 47.60
C GLY A 191 -23.61 29.38 48.30
N ALA A 192 -22.37 29.64 48.72
CA ALA A 192 -21.95 30.96 49.23
C ALA A 192 -21.74 31.95 48.07
N VAL A 193 -21.91 33.25 48.34
CA VAL A 193 -21.61 34.33 47.38
C VAL A 193 -20.10 34.39 47.10
N GLY A 194 -19.74 34.55 45.83
CA GLY A 194 -18.35 34.70 45.40
C GLY A 194 -18.20 34.60 43.89
N ASN A 195 -17.03 35.01 43.38
CA ASN A 195 -16.77 35.13 41.96
C ASN A 195 -16.90 33.81 41.19
N HIS A 196 -17.42 33.91 39.96
CA HIS A 196 -17.22 32.87 38.96
C HIS A 196 -15.72 32.72 38.66
N TYR A 197 -15.31 31.48 38.47
CA TYR A 197 -13.93 31.12 38.15
C TYR A 197 -13.90 29.90 37.24
N ILE A 198 -12.73 29.66 36.63
CA ILE A 198 -12.40 28.44 35.91
C ILE A 198 -10.94 28.08 36.20
N PHE A 199 -10.62 26.79 36.27
CA PHE A 199 -9.25 26.32 36.49
C PHE A 199 -8.92 25.12 35.62
N VAL A 200 -7.62 24.94 35.36
CA VAL A 200 -7.04 23.70 34.81
C VAL A 200 -5.87 23.27 35.69
N SER A 201 -5.80 21.97 35.99
CA SER A 201 -4.68 21.37 36.72
C SER A 201 -3.89 20.39 35.84
N PHE A 202 -2.57 20.36 36.04
CA PHE A 202 -1.65 19.59 35.21
C PHE A 202 -0.85 18.56 36.02
N SER A 203 -0.25 17.60 35.34
CA SER A 203 0.56 16.54 35.98
C SER A 203 1.84 17.08 36.66
N ALA A 204 2.37 18.22 36.19
CA ALA A 204 3.60 18.86 36.67
C ALA A 204 3.37 20.35 37.02
N PRO A 205 4.24 20.98 37.85
CA PRO A 205 4.16 22.42 38.15
C PRO A 205 4.37 23.27 36.90
N ILE A 206 3.59 24.33 36.74
CA ILE A 206 3.57 25.21 35.58
C ILE A 206 4.76 26.18 35.62
N ASP A 207 5.46 26.36 34.51
CA ASP A 207 6.35 27.50 34.30
C ASP A 207 5.50 28.76 34.11
N VAL A 208 5.52 29.66 35.09
CA VAL A 208 4.68 30.88 35.11
C VAL A 208 4.88 31.71 33.84
N ALA A 209 6.11 31.82 33.33
CA ALA A 209 6.41 32.58 32.11
C ALA A 209 5.88 31.92 30.83
N SER A 210 5.48 30.65 30.88
CA SER A 210 4.82 29.96 29.76
C SER A 210 3.31 30.22 29.68
N VAL A 211 2.71 30.87 30.69
CA VAL A 211 1.26 31.10 30.79
C VAL A 211 0.89 32.56 31.07
N LEU A 212 1.65 33.26 31.91
CA LEU A 212 1.39 34.66 32.29
C LEU A 212 2.48 35.60 31.76
N ASP A 213 2.08 36.77 31.26
CA ASP A 213 2.99 37.86 30.89
C ASP A 213 3.05 38.93 31.99
N ALA A 214 4.27 39.33 32.35
CA ALA A 214 4.58 40.37 33.32
C ALA A 214 4.48 41.79 32.74
N SER A 215 4.35 41.97 31.42
CA SER A 215 4.27 43.31 30.82
C SER A 215 3.07 44.10 31.34
N ALA A 216 3.26 45.40 31.59
CA ALA A 216 2.15 46.28 31.97
C ALA A 216 1.06 46.34 30.89
N THR A 217 1.42 46.14 29.62
CA THR A 217 0.50 46.04 28.48
C THR A 217 -0.41 44.81 28.53
N ALA A 218 0.04 43.69 29.11
CA ALA A 218 -0.77 42.48 29.19
C ALA A 218 -1.95 42.57 30.17
N GLN A 219 -2.04 43.61 31.01
CA GLN A 219 -3.20 43.84 31.89
C GLN A 219 -4.52 43.93 31.11
N ALA A 220 -4.51 44.45 29.88
CA ALA A 220 -5.67 44.49 28.98
C ALA A 220 -6.15 43.09 28.51
N SER A 221 -5.36 42.05 28.77
CA SER A 221 -5.67 40.64 28.50
C SER A 221 -5.45 39.78 29.76
N SER A 222 -5.72 40.36 30.94
CA SER A 222 -5.69 39.67 32.24
C SER A 222 -4.33 39.01 32.58
N ASN A 223 -3.25 39.59 32.08
CA ASN A 223 -1.88 39.10 32.17
C ASN A 223 -1.65 37.70 31.55
N LEU A 224 -2.47 37.30 30.58
CA LEU A 224 -2.29 36.04 29.84
C LEU A 224 -1.29 36.18 28.68
N SER A 225 -0.40 35.21 28.55
CA SER A 225 0.60 35.12 27.46
C SER A 225 0.04 34.65 26.10
N GLY A 226 -1.21 34.17 26.07
CA GLY A 226 -1.81 33.48 24.92
C GLY A 226 -1.65 31.95 24.91
N SER A 227 -0.74 31.37 25.72
CA SER A 227 -0.67 29.91 25.87
C SER A 227 -1.94 29.30 26.48
N ILE A 228 -2.61 30.08 27.33
CA ILE A 228 -4.01 29.89 27.74
C ILE A 228 -4.74 31.19 27.41
N SER A 229 -5.92 31.11 26.78
CA SER A 229 -6.83 32.24 26.56
C SER A 229 -8.19 31.97 27.23
N ILE A 230 -8.82 33.05 27.72
CA ILE A 230 -10.16 33.03 28.34
C ILE A 230 -11.07 33.97 27.56
N GLU A 231 -12.07 33.39 26.91
CA GLU A 231 -12.89 34.04 25.88
C GLU A 231 -14.38 33.80 26.15
N ALA A 232 -15.24 34.77 25.87
CA ALA A 232 -16.67 34.54 25.68
C ALA A 232 -17.03 34.70 24.20
N VAL A 233 -17.82 33.75 23.69
CA VAL A 233 -18.19 33.67 22.27
C VAL A 233 -19.69 33.58 22.10
N ASP A 234 -20.23 34.42 21.22
CA ASP A 234 -21.58 34.27 20.67
C ASP A 234 -21.55 33.26 19.50
N PRO A 235 -22.17 32.07 19.62
CA PRO A 235 -22.16 31.07 18.55
C PRO A 235 -22.84 31.54 17.26
N LEU A 236 -23.83 32.43 17.34
CA LEU A 236 -24.65 32.86 16.20
C LEU A 236 -23.98 33.96 15.38
N THR A 237 -23.30 34.92 16.03
CA THR A 237 -22.56 36.00 15.33
C THR A 237 -21.08 35.69 15.12
N GLY A 238 -20.53 34.66 15.76
CA GLY A 238 -19.10 34.35 15.74
C GLY A 238 -18.24 35.36 16.51
N THR A 239 -18.85 36.30 17.23
CA THR A 239 -18.13 37.36 17.96
C THR A 239 -17.37 36.75 19.14
N VAL A 240 -16.04 36.93 19.15
CA VAL A 240 -15.16 36.53 20.25
C VAL A 240 -14.78 37.75 21.07
N THR A 241 -14.95 37.68 22.39
CA THR A 241 -14.54 38.73 23.34
C THR A 241 -13.59 38.16 24.40
N THR A 242 -12.51 38.89 24.71
CA THR A 242 -11.61 38.55 25.82
C THR A 242 -12.28 38.92 27.14
N LEU A 243 -12.31 38.00 28.09
CA LEU A 243 -12.96 38.25 29.37
C LEU A 243 -12.05 39.03 30.34
N PRO A 244 -12.56 40.06 31.03
CA PRO A 244 -11.85 40.67 32.14
C PRO A 244 -11.82 39.69 33.32
N GLY A 245 -10.72 39.72 34.07
CA GLY A 245 -10.48 38.74 35.11
C GLY A 245 -9.04 38.77 35.61
N ARG A 246 -8.76 37.96 36.64
CA ARG A 246 -7.44 37.83 37.24
C ARG A 246 -6.96 36.40 37.20
N ALA A 247 -5.80 36.21 36.57
CA ALA A 247 -5.15 34.92 36.41
C ALA A 247 -4.16 34.63 37.57
N PHE A 248 -4.16 33.40 38.04
CA PHE A 248 -3.35 32.92 39.15
C PHE A 248 -2.67 31.58 38.83
N ILE A 249 -1.43 31.41 39.31
CA ILE A 249 -0.74 30.12 39.36
C ILE A 249 -0.16 29.97 40.77
N GLY A 250 -0.49 28.88 41.47
CA GLY A 250 0.00 28.65 42.84
C GLY A 250 -0.35 29.76 43.84
N GLY A 251 -1.50 30.44 43.66
CA GLY A 251 -1.92 31.60 44.45
C GLY A 251 -1.17 32.91 44.16
N LYS A 252 -0.36 32.95 43.10
CA LYS A 252 0.44 34.10 42.66
C LYS A 252 -0.15 34.75 41.42
N THR A 253 -0.08 36.08 41.31
CA THR A 253 -0.51 36.85 40.13
C THR A 253 0.43 38.04 39.87
N TYR A 254 0.42 38.59 38.65
CA TYR A 254 1.21 39.78 38.31
C TYR A 254 0.46 41.05 38.69
N ALA A 255 1.03 41.85 39.60
CA ALA A 255 0.36 43.04 40.14
C ALA A 255 1.34 44.08 40.70
N GLY A 256 0.77 45.17 41.23
CA GLY A 256 1.51 46.32 41.79
C GLY A 256 2.01 47.29 40.73
N THR A 257 2.85 48.24 41.15
CA THR A 257 3.50 49.20 40.24
C THR A 257 4.58 48.49 39.40
N PRO A 258 4.62 48.66 38.07
CA PRO A 258 5.66 48.08 37.23
C PRO A 258 7.06 48.59 37.59
N VAL A 259 8.02 47.67 37.70
CA VAL A 259 9.45 47.96 37.86
C VAL A 259 10.13 47.64 36.53
N ASN A 260 10.85 48.61 35.96
CA ASN A 260 11.45 48.50 34.62
C ASN A 260 10.47 48.06 33.52
N GLY A 261 9.19 48.44 33.65
CA GLY A 261 8.10 48.08 32.72
C GLY A 261 7.42 46.73 33.00
N LEU A 262 7.90 45.96 33.99
CA LEU A 262 7.37 44.65 34.35
C LEU A 262 6.69 44.66 35.73
N LEU A 263 5.47 44.12 35.78
CA LEU A 263 4.73 43.85 37.01
C LEU A 263 5.47 42.80 37.84
N GLN A 264 5.25 42.82 39.16
CA GLN A 264 5.89 41.88 40.07
C GLN A 264 4.95 40.70 40.34
N LEU A 265 5.51 39.49 40.41
CA LEU A 265 4.74 38.28 40.74
C LEU A 265 4.51 38.26 42.25
N GLN A 266 3.28 38.51 42.68
CA GLN A 266 2.90 38.64 44.09
C GLN A 266 2.08 37.43 44.55
N GLN A 267 2.39 36.89 45.72
CA GLN A 267 1.59 35.85 46.38
C GLN A 267 0.39 36.51 47.07
N TRP A 268 -0.81 36.37 46.48
CA TRP A 268 -2.04 36.97 47.01
C TRP A 268 -2.86 35.97 47.84
N VAL A 269 -2.72 34.67 47.56
CA VAL A 269 -3.47 33.59 48.22
C VAL A 269 -2.50 32.51 48.67
N GLY A 270 -2.66 32.02 49.89
CA GLY A 270 -1.93 30.88 50.45
C GLY A 270 -2.88 29.80 50.94
N LEU A 271 -2.34 28.80 51.66
CA LEU A 271 -3.14 27.80 52.36
C LEU A 271 -3.00 27.97 53.87
N VAL A 272 -4.15 28.04 54.56
CA VAL A 272 -4.23 27.92 56.03
C VAL A 272 -4.91 26.59 56.33
N GLY A 273 -4.12 25.62 56.77
CA GLY A 273 -4.54 24.22 56.78
C GLY A 273 -4.81 23.73 55.35
N ALA A 274 -6.07 23.42 55.04
CA ALA A 274 -6.51 23.02 53.70
C ALA A 274 -7.39 24.07 53.00
N ALA A 275 -7.58 25.26 53.58
CA ALA A 275 -8.39 26.34 53.00
C ALA A 275 -7.51 27.37 52.28
N PRO A 276 -7.90 27.82 51.06
CA PRO A 276 -7.35 29.04 50.47
C PRO A 276 -7.60 30.25 51.38
N ALA A 277 -6.57 31.02 51.66
CA ALA A 277 -6.65 32.22 52.49
C ALA A 277 -5.94 33.39 51.80
N ALA A 278 -6.54 34.58 51.84
CA ALA A 278 -5.89 35.80 51.37
C ALA A 278 -4.67 36.13 52.24
N LEU A 279 -3.55 36.49 51.61
CA LEU A 279 -2.32 36.88 52.30
C LEU A 279 -2.12 38.40 52.25
N PRO A 280 -1.53 39.02 53.31
CA PRO A 280 -1.25 40.45 53.29
C PRO A 280 -0.22 40.82 52.22
N VAL A 281 -0.53 41.84 51.42
CA VAL A 281 0.38 42.44 50.43
C VAL A 281 0.48 43.93 50.75
N GLY A 282 1.50 44.30 51.52
CA GLY A 282 1.57 45.64 52.11
C GLY A 282 0.58 45.77 53.26
N LEU A 283 -0.41 46.65 53.13
CA LEU A 283 -1.51 46.82 54.09
C LEU A 283 -2.81 46.12 53.65
N ASP A 284 -2.89 45.69 52.40
CA ASP A 284 -4.10 45.18 51.77
C ASP A 284 -4.15 43.64 51.77
N LEU A 285 -5.36 43.10 51.61
CA LEU A 285 -5.62 41.66 51.43
C LEU A 285 -6.23 41.41 50.04
N PRO A 286 -5.48 41.66 48.94
CA PRO A 286 -6.04 41.66 47.58
C PRO A 286 -6.48 40.28 47.07
N GLY A 287 -6.11 39.20 47.77
CA GLY A 287 -6.64 37.85 47.53
C GLY A 287 -8.06 37.60 48.06
N LEU A 288 -8.65 38.52 48.84
CA LEU A 288 -10.03 38.39 49.30
C LEU A 288 -10.98 38.42 48.10
N GLY A 289 -11.77 37.35 47.95
CA GLY A 289 -12.62 37.16 46.78
C GLY A 289 -12.14 36.07 45.83
N PHE A 290 -10.89 35.61 45.95
CA PHE A 290 -10.44 34.38 45.31
C PHE A 290 -11.26 33.18 45.84
N PRO A 291 -11.65 32.20 45.01
CA PRO A 291 -12.49 31.07 45.43
C PRO A 291 -11.96 30.32 46.65
N GLY A 292 -12.72 30.36 47.74
CA GLY A 292 -12.40 29.69 49.01
C GLY A 292 -11.92 30.62 50.12
N THR A 293 -11.53 31.87 49.80
CA THR A 293 -11.09 32.86 50.81
C THR A 293 -12.24 33.46 51.63
N GLN A 294 -13.48 33.25 51.21
CA GLN A 294 -14.71 33.79 51.80
C GLN A 294 -15.14 33.08 53.10
N SER A 295 -14.51 31.97 53.47
CA SER A 295 -14.86 31.18 54.65
C SER A 295 -13.65 30.43 55.20
N VAL A 296 -13.61 30.20 56.51
CA VAL A 296 -12.59 29.36 57.16
C VAL A 296 -12.76 27.86 56.86
N THR A 297 -13.89 27.45 56.29
CA THR A 297 -14.19 26.06 55.95
C THR A 297 -13.97 25.81 54.46
N ALA A 298 -12.92 25.07 54.12
CA ALA A 298 -12.61 24.68 52.75
C ALA A 298 -13.74 23.86 52.10
N PHE A 299 -14.03 24.11 50.82
CA PHE A 299 -14.82 23.20 50.00
C PHE A 299 -13.94 22.10 49.38
N PRO A 300 -14.51 20.98 48.89
CA PRO A 300 -13.74 19.91 48.27
C PRO A 300 -12.80 20.44 47.17
N ASP A 301 -11.57 19.93 47.16
CA ASP A 301 -10.48 20.35 46.26
C ASP A 301 -10.08 21.84 46.30
N ALA A 302 -10.60 22.69 47.21
CA ALA A 302 -10.23 24.11 47.25
C ALA A 302 -8.71 24.35 47.37
N ALA A 303 -7.99 23.51 48.11
CA ALA A 303 -6.53 23.57 48.23
C ALA A 303 -5.78 23.44 46.88
N LYS A 304 -6.37 22.75 45.90
CA LYS A 304 -5.82 22.52 44.56
C LYS A 304 -5.70 23.81 43.75
N LEU A 305 -6.56 24.79 44.02
CA LEU A 305 -6.58 26.09 43.35
C LEU A 305 -5.33 26.95 43.70
N VAL A 306 -4.64 26.62 44.79
CA VAL A 306 -3.42 27.30 45.25
C VAL A 306 -2.16 26.46 44.95
N SER A 307 -2.26 25.43 44.11
CA SER A 307 -1.11 24.61 43.70
C SER A 307 -0.34 25.23 42.53
N ASP A 308 0.99 25.15 42.56
CA ASP A 308 1.84 25.50 41.40
C ASP A 308 1.57 24.62 40.16
N LYS A 309 0.77 23.55 40.29
CA LYS A 309 0.26 22.72 39.17
C LYS A 309 -1.04 23.22 38.54
N THR A 310 -1.64 24.27 39.09
CA THR A 310 -2.98 24.73 38.72
C THR A 310 -2.94 26.17 38.25
N PHE A 311 -3.55 26.42 37.08
CA PHE A 311 -3.92 27.75 36.63
C PHE A 311 -5.37 28.01 37.02
N VAL A 312 -5.66 29.16 37.61
CA VAL A 312 -7.01 29.61 37.97
C VAL A 312 -7.26 30.99 37.39
N PHE A 313 -8.41 31.18 36.75
CA PHE A 313 -8.89 32.48 36.28
C PHE A 313 -10.18 32.81 37.04
N VAL A 314 -10.23 34.00 37.64
CA VAL A 314 -11.37 34.51 38.42
C VAL A 314 -11.95 35.72 37.69
N ALA A 315 -13.27 35.86 37.64
CA ALA A 315 -13.93 37.08 37.16
C ALA A 315 -13.47 38.30 38.00
N ASP A 316 -13.12 39.38 37.31
CA ASP A 316 -12.58 40.61 37.89
C ASP A 316 -12.68 41.76 36.86
N SER A 317 -13.86 42.40 36.77
CA SER A 317 -14.22 43.43 35.79
C SER A 317 -14.04 44.85 36.30
N ASP A 318 -14.15 45.07 37.62
CA ASP A 318 -13.88 46.34 38.28
C ASP A 318 -12.45 46.46 38.86
N SER A 319 -11.62 45.41 38.71
CA SER A 319 -10.27 45.26 39.30
C SER A 319 -10.23 45.06 40.83
N ASN A 320 -11.35 44.68 41.46
CA ASN A 320 -11.49 44.40 42.89
C ASN A 320 -12.28 43.10 43.14
N LEU A 321 -11.56 41.98 43.27
CA LEU A 321 -12.11 40.64 43.58
C LEU A 321 -13.10 40.56 44.77
N GLN A 322 -13.19 41.55 45.66
CA GLN A 322 -14.17 41.57 46.75
C GLN A 322 -15.61 41.85 46.28
N THR A 323 -15.83 42.43 45.09
CA THR A 323 -17.14 42.38 44.44
C THR A 323 -17.36 40.97 43.87
N ALA A 324 -18.61 40.49 43.91
CA ALA A 324 -18.93 39.11 43.51
C ALA A 324 -19.52 39.11 42.10
N GLU A 325 -18.72 38.69 41.13
CA GLU A 325 -19.00 38.78 39.70
C GLU A 325 -19.35 37.44 39.03
N THR A 326 -19.95 37.55 37.84
CA THR A 326 -20.30 36.44 36.95
C THR A 326 -19.64 36.62 35.59
N PHE A 327 -19.34 35.51 34.89
CA PHE A 327 -19.08 35.59 33.45
C PHE A 327 -20.36 35.98 32.68
N PRO A 328 -20.27 36.45 31.41
CA PRO A 328 -21.43 36.87 30.63
C PRO A 328 -22.50 35.79 30.43
N LEU A 329 -23.77 36.19 30.54
CA LEU A 329 -24.92 35.36 30.23
C LEU A 329 -25.13 35.23 28.71
N GLY A 330 -25.60 34.06 28.26
CA GLY A 330 -25.97 33.83 26.85
C GLY A 330 -24.79 33.71 25.87
N GLN A 331 -23.56 33.55 26.37
CA GLN A 331 -22.36 33.31 25.57
C GLN A 331 -21.64 32.06 26.06
N GLN A 332 -20.90 31.41 25.16
CA GLN A 332 -20.07 30.27 25.47
C GLN A 332 -18.75 30.74 26.07
N ILE A 333 -18.50 30.40 27.34
CA ILE A 333 -17.27 30.74 28.05
C ILE A 333 -16.25 29.63 27.79
N ARG A 334 -15.11 30.00 27.20
CA ARG A 334 -14.07 29.09 26.71
C ARG A 334 -12.74 29.38 27.37
N MET A 335 -12.10 28.33 27.88
CA MET A 335 -10.68 28.32 28.24
C MET A 335 -9.94 27.42 27.24
N ARG A 336 -9.23 28.05 26.30
CA ARG A 336 -8.39 27.35 25.32
C ARG A 336 -7.00 27.16 25.91
N ILE A 337 -6.53 25.92 25.93
CA ILE A 337 -5.24 25.51 26.50
C ILE A 337 -4.38 24.99 25.35
N THR A 338 -3.30 25.69 25.01
CA THR A 338 -2.44 25.33 23.87
C THR A 338 -1.24 24.47 24.28
N GLY A 339 -0.52 23.92 23.29
CA GLY A 339 0.77 23.25 23.52
C GLY A 339 1.90 24.16 24.05
N GLY A 340 1.67 25.48 24.13
CA GLY A 340 2.64 26.44 24.69
C GLY A 340 2.78 26.34 26.22
N VAL A 341 1.82 25.75 26.92
CA VAL A 341 1.91 25.50 28.37
C VAL A 341 3.08 24.56 28.66
N ARG A 342 3.97 24.98 29.55
CA ARG A 342 5.21 24.29 29.90
C ARG A 342 5.29 24.07 31.40
N SER A 343 5.98 23.01 31.81
CA SER A 343 6.32 22.78 33.22
C SER A 343 7.63 23.46 33.61
N THR A 344 7.84 23.69 34.91
CA THR A 344 9.12 24.19 35.46
C THR A 344 10.31 23.28 35.13
N GLY A 345 10.08 21.99 34.90
CA GLY A 345 11.06 21.03 34.38
C GLY A 345 11.26 21.06 32.86
N GLY A 346 10.72 22.08 32.17
CA GLY A 346 10.89 22.31 30.75
C GLY A 346 10.04 21.46 29.79
N LYS A 347 9.22 20.53 30.30
CA LYS A 347 8.34 19.66 29.49
C LYS A 347 7.13 20.43 28.96
N LEU A 348 6.82 20.28 27.67
CA LEU A 348 5.61 20.82 27.02
C LEU A 348 4.37 19.96 27.31
N LEU A 349 3.18 20.57 27.15
CA LEU A 349 1.89 19.90 27.22
C LEU A 349 1.71 18.88 26.08
N ALA A 350 1.33 17.65 26.43
CA ALA A 350 1.21 16.52 25.51
C ALA A 350 0.06 16.65 24.51
N ALA A 351 -1.04 17.30 24.93
CA ALA A 351 -2.25 17.47 24.15
C ALA A 351 -2.94 18.79 24.60
N PRO A 352 -3.28 19.71 23.66
CA PRO A 352 -4.05 20.91 23.97
C PRO A 352 -5.49 20.55 24.36
N GLY A 353 -6.29 21.53 24.81
CA GLY A 353 -7.69 21.31 25.14
C GLY A 353 -8.55 22.58 25.13
N LEU A 354 -9.86 22.40 25.16
CA LEU A 354 -10.85 23.46 25.26
C LEU A 354 -11.89 23.13 26.34
N ALA A 355 -11.71 23.70 27.53
CA ALA A 355 -12.74 23.65 28.56
C ALA A 355 -13.80 24.72 28.22
N SER A 356 -15.08 24.33 28.18
CA SER A 356 -16.15 25.17 27.62
C SER A 356 -17.48 24.92 28.34
N ALA A 357 -18.21 25.98 28.70
CA ALA A 357 -19.57 25.92 29.28
C ALA A 357 -20.28 27.29 29.20
N THR A 358 -21.56 27.34 29.58
CA THR A 358 -22.38 28.57 29.65
C THR A 358 -22.67 29.01 31.08
N VAL A 359 -22.93 30.31 31.25
CA VAL A 359 -23.58 30.83 32.46
C VAL A 359 -25.10 30.70 32.33
N GLY A 360 -25.70 29.97 33.25
CA GLY A 360 -27.08 29.52 33.16
C GLY A 360 -27.29 28.45 32.10
N VAL A 361 -28.56 28.13 31.85
CA VAL A 361 -28.97 27.23 30.77
C VAL A 361 -28.51 27.81 29.44
N ASP A 362 -27.57 27.12 28.82
CA ASP A 362 -27.29 27.22 27.39
C ASP A 362 -28.59 27.21 26.58
N THR A 363 -28.74 28.12 25.62
CA THR A 363 -29.93 28.29 24.77
C THR A 363 -29.63 28.37 23.28
N VAL A 364 -28.37 28.33 22.86
CA VAL A 364 -27.95 28.51 21.45
C VAL A 364 -27.61 27.14 20.87
N GLY A 365 -27.52 27.00 19.54
CA GLY A 365 -26.99 25.79 18.90
C GLY A 365 -25.53 25.98 18.49
N PRO A 366 -24.78 24.90 18.23
CA PRO A 366 -23.41 24.99 17.78
C PRO A 366 -23.38 25.50 16.34
N GLU A 367 -22.36 26.27 15.98
CA GLU A 367 -22.14 26.68 14.59
C GLU A 367 -20.71 26.38 14.16
N VAL A 368 -20.45 26.39 12.85
CA VAL A 368 -19.08 26.42 12.35
C VAL A 368 -18.48 27.78 12.74
N ALA A 369 -17.32 27.77 13.40
CA ALA A 369 -16.66 28.98 13.85
C ALA A 369 -16.39 29.93 12.67
N GLN A 370 -16.45 31.23 12.90
CA GLN A 370 -16.22 32.26 11.88
C GLN A 370 -14.92 33.02 12.17
N SER A 371 -14.25 33.48 11.12
CA SER A 371 -13.18 34.47 11.23
C SER A 371 -13.71 35.75 11.85
N PRO A 372 -12.95 36.47 12.70
CA PRO A 372 -13.37 37.77 13.22
C PRO A 372 -13.79 38.76 12.12
N PRO A 373 -14.63 39.77 12.46
CA PRO A 373 -14.99 40.84 11.54
C PRO A 373 -13.77 41.54 10.92
N PRO A 374 -13.85 41.99 9.65
CA PRO A 374 -15.07 42.19 8.86
C PRO A 374 -15.50 41.01 7.98
N PHE A 375 -14.75 39.90 7.93
CA PHE A 375 -14.92 38.90 6.87
C PHE A 375 -15.93 37.80 7.19
N ASN A 376 -16.10 37.41 8.47
CA ASN A 376 -17.10 36.46 8.96
C ASN A 376 -17.19 35.13 8.16
N VAL A 377 -16.05 34.61 7.68
CA VAL A 377 -15.99 33.40 6.86
C VAL A 377 -15.82 32.17 7.74
N ALA A 378 -16.46 31.06 7.38
CA ALA A 378 -16.34 29.79 8.09
C ALA A 378 -14.88 29.29 8.18
N VAL A 379 -14.47 28.89 9.39
CA VAL A 379 -13.14 28.35 9.71
C VAL A 379 -13.09 26.86 9.33
N ILE A 380 -12.99 26.66 8.02
CA ILE A 380 -12.74 25.38 7.34
C ILE A 380 -11.40 25.54 6.61
N THR A 381 -10.47 24.62 6.84
CA THR A 381 -9.10 24.70 6.29
C THR A 381 -8.62 23.31 5.86
N PRO A 382 -8.20 23.11 4.60
CA PRO A 382 -8.22 24.05 3.48
C PRO A 382 -9.64 24.44 3.05
N GLY A 383 -9.81 25.65 2.49
CA GLY A 383 -11.10 26.17 2.06
C GLY A 383 -11.05 27.59 1.51
N ASN A 384 -12.19 28.26 1.42
CA ASN A 384 -12.34 29.70 1.18
C ASN A 384 -11.65 30.25 -0.09
N GLY A 385 -11.43 29.39 -1.08
CA GLY A 385 -10.72 29.74 -2.33
C GLY A 385 -9.24 29.35 -2.35
N ASP A 386 -8.73 28.67 -1.31
CA ASP A 386 -7.38 28.13 -1.24
C ASP A 386 -6.97 27.36 -2.52
N ALA A 387 -5.71 27.48 -2.90
CA ALA A 387 -5.18 26.89 -4.14
C ALA A 387 -3.81 26.26 -3.94
N ASN A 388 -3.50 25.28 -4.79
CA ASN A 388 -2.31 24.44 -4.72
C ASN A 388 -2.20 23.59 -3.44
N ILE A 389 -3.35 23.20 -2.89
CA ILE A 389 -3.44 22.33 -1.70
C ILE A 389 -2.93 20.91 -2.03
N ASP A 390 -2.19 20.29 -1.11
CA ASP A 390 -1.76 18.90 -1.26
C ASP A 390 -2.99 17.97 -1.28
N PRO A 391 -3.18 17.08 -2.28
CA PRO A 391 -4.32 16.18 -2.37
C PRO A 391 -4.46 15.17 -1.21
N GLN A 392 -3.48 15.06 -0.31
CA GLN A 392 -3.56 14.28 0.93
C GLN A 392 -3.97 15.11 2.16
N THR A 393 -4.16 16.43 2.03
CA THR A 393 -4.52 17.32 3.15
C THR A 393 -5.90 16.97 3.74
N PRO A 394 -6.00 16.67 5.05
CA PRO A 394 -7.30 16.49 5.70
C PRO A 394 -8.02 17.83 5.87
N VAL A 395 -9.36 17.82 5.84
CA VAL A 395 -10.16 19.04 6.04
C VAL A 395 -10.39 19.25 7.53
N ARG A 396 -9.81 20.30 8.10
CA ARG A 396 -10.08 20.74 9.48
C ARG A 396 -11.29 21.65 9.52
N ILE A 397 -12.24 21.35 10.40
CA ILE A 397 -13.38 22.22 10.73
C ILE A 397 -13.31 22.60 12.20
N GLN A 398 -13.50 23.89 12.50
CA GLN A 398 -13.68 24.40 13.86
C GLN A 398 -15.13 24.81 14.10
N PHE A 399 -15.62 24.59 15.31
CA PHE A 399 -16.97 24.92 15.77
C PHE A 399 -16.93 25.98 16.88
N SER A 400 -18.06 26.62 17.15
CA SER A 400 -18.23 27.57 18.27
C SER A 400 -17.80 26.95 19.61
N GLU A 401 -18.12 25.67 19.78
CA GLU A 401 -18.07 24.90 21.02
C GLU A 401 -17.86 23.38 20.77
N PRO A 402 -17.68 22.57 21.83
CA PRO A 402 -17.62 21.11 21.72
C PRO A 402 -18.91 20.48 21.17
N ILE A 403 -18.77 19.58 20.20
CA ILE A 403 -19.90 18.88 19.55
C ILE A 403 -19.89 17.36 19.79
N GLN A 404 -21.05 16.71 19.63
CA GLN A 404 -21.20 15.26 19.68
C GLN A 404 -20.57 14.60 18.44
N PRO A 405 -19.53 13.76 18.58
CA PRO A 405 -18.77 13.25 17.43
C PRO A 405 -19.62 12.52 16.38
N PHE A 406 -20.56 11.68 16.85
CA PHE A 406 -21.42 10.86 16.00
C PHE A 406 -22.43 11.68 15.15
N SER A 407 -22.63 12.96 15.49
CA SER A 407 -23.51 13.86 14.72
C SER A 407 -22.80 14.46 13.51
N LEU A 408 -21.47 14.54 13.55
CA LEU A 408 -20.64 15.02 12.45
C LEU A 408 -20.27 13.90 11.46
N GLY A 409 -20.12 12.65 11.92
CA GLY A 409 -19.74 11.52 11.07
C GLY A 409 -19.24 10.29 11.85
N SER A 410 -18.59 9.37 11.14
CA SER A 410 -17.93 8.19 11.72
C SER A 410 -16.60 8.57 12.36
N LEU A 411 -16.36 8.14 13.61
CA LEU A 411 -15.01 8.17 14.20
C LEU A 411 -14.07 7.24 13.42
N ASP A 412 -12.78 7.57 13.43
CA ASP A 412 -11.67 6.78 12.89
C ASP A 412 -11.42 5.49 13.72
N ASP A 413 -12.35 4.54 13.67
CA ASP A 413 -12.34 3.30 14.46
C ASP A 413 -11.80 2.06 13.71
N GLY A 414 -10.97 2.31 12.69
CA GLY A 414 -10.36 1.30 11.81
C GLY A 414 -11.31 0.67 10.79
N LYS A 415 -12.56 1.18 10.66
CA LYS A 415 -13.57 0.66 9.72
C LYS A 415 -13.78 1.59 8.53
N PRO A 416 -14.43 1.10 7.44
CA PRO A 416 -14.79 1.94 6.31
C PRO A 416 -15.59 3.19 6.74
N PRO A 417 -15.11 4.42 6.46
CA PRO A 417 -15.88 5.62 6.72
C PRO A 417 -17.13 5.66 5.84
N SER A 418 -18.25 6.13 6.41
CA SER A 418 -19.50 6.34 5.69
C SER A 418 -19.66 7.81 5.27
N PRO A 419 -20.38 8.13 4.18
CA PRO A 419 -20.75 9.50 3.87
C PRO A 419 -21.51 10.14 5.04
N SER A 420 -21.07 11.32 5.49
CA SER A 420 -21.77 12.06 6.53
C SER A 420 -23.03 12.76 5.98
N SER A 421 -24.04 12.91 6.83
CA SER A 421 -25.21 13.76 6.56
C SER A 421 -25.00 15.22 6.99
N ALA A 422 -24.00 15.50 7.82
CA ALA A 422 -23.69 16.83 8.34
C ALA A 422 -22.70 17.61 7.48
N VAL A 423 -21.73 16.94 6.87
CA VAL A 423 -20.78 17.54 5.93
C VAL A 423 -20.63 16.64 4.72
N SER A 424 -20.66 17.23 3.53
CA SER A 424 -20.29 16.56 2.28
C SER A 424 -19.01 17.18 1.73
N ILE A 425 -18.11 16.33 1.25
CA ILE A 425 -16.87 16.74 0.57
C ILE A 425 -16.98 16.19 -0.86
N THR A 426 -16.96 17.07 -1.86
CA THR A 426 -17.30 16.71 -3.24
C THR A 426 -16.29 17.21 -4.26
N PHE A 427 -16.07 16.42 -5.31
CA PHE A 427 -15.17 16.77 -6.43
C PHE A 427 -15.63 16.07 -7.72
N GLY A 428 -15.08 16.50 -8.87
CA GLY A 428 -15.38 15.94 -10.19
C GLY A 428 -16.37 16.78 -11.01
N PRO A 429 -16.65 16.39 -12.26
CA PRO A 429 -17.58 17.10 -13.14
C PRO A 429 -19.03 16.96 -12.65
N SER A 430 -19.86 17.97 -12.95
CA SER A 430 -21.27 18.04 -12.51
C SER A 430 -22.14 16.86 -12.96
N THR A 431 -21.74 16.13 -13.99
CA THR A 431 -22.38 14.90 -14.49
C THR A 431 -22.08 13.65 -13.66
N SER A 432 -21.02 13.67 -12.85
CA SER A 432 -20.56 12.53 -12.03
C SER A 432 -19.78 13.02 -10.81
N LEU A 433 -20.43 13.85 -9.97
CA LEU A 433 -19.85 14.32 -8.72
C LEU A 433 -19.64 13.15 -7.75
N VAL A 434 -18.43 13.04 -7.21
CA VAL A 434 -18.12 12.13 -6.11
C VAL A 434 -18.49 12.81 -4.80
N ASN A 435 -19.18 12.09 -3.90
CA ASN A 435 -19.22 12.44 -2.48
C ASN A 435 -18.24 11.55 -1.73
N LEU A 436 -17.21 12.15 -1.15
CA LEU A 436 -16.09 11.48 -0.49
C LEU A 436 -16.45 11.17 0.97
N PRO A 437 -16.43 9.88 1.39
CA PRO A 437 -16.49 9.53 2.81
C PRO A 437 -15.21 9.96 3.54
N PHE A 438 -15.33 10.25 4.83
CA PHE A 438 -14.20 10.64 5.68
C PHE A 438 -14.35 10.06 7.09
N ALA A 439 -13.21 9.83 7.74
CA ALA A 439 -13.15 9.46 9.15
C ALA A 439 -12.88 10.68 10.02
N LEU A 440 -13.46 10.73 11.23
CA LEU A 440 -13.28 11.82 12.18
C LEU A 440 -12.18 11.53 13.19
N ARG A 441 -11.22 12.45 13.27
CA ARG A 441 -10.14 12.46 14.25
C ARG A 441 -10.06 13.85 14.90
N PRO A 442 -10.16 13.99 16.23
CA PRO A 442 -9.93 15.28 16.88
C PRO A 442 -8.41 15.50 17.04
N PRO A 443 -7.90 16.75 16.97
CA PRO A 443 -6.47 17.03 17.18
C PRO A 443 -6.07 16.82 18.66
N SER A 444 -7.05 16.77 19.56
CA SER A 444 -6.92 16.33 20.95
C SER A 444 -8.26 15.84 21.45
N VAL A 445 -8.28 14.77 22.26
CA VAL A 445 -9.51 14.30 22.93
C VAL A 445 -10.02 15.26 24.01
N TYR A 446 -9.25 16.31 24.33
CA TYR A 446 -9.64 17.41 25.20
C TYR A 446 -10.18 18.63 24.43
N ASP A 447 -10.27 18.59 23.09
CA ASP A 447 -10.93 19.62 22.26
C ASP A 447 -11.86 18.97 21.22
N LEU A 448 -13.12 18.76 21.60
CA LEU A 448 -14.17 18.27 20.69
C LEU A 448 -14.84 19.40 19.88
N SER A 449 -14.28 20.63 19.86
CA SER A 449 -14.71 21.73 18.99
C SER A 449 -13.91 21.82 17.68
N THR A 450 -12.85 21.04 17.54
CA THR A 450 -12.03 20.97 16.32
C THR A 450 -11.97 19.54 15.82
N TRP A 451 -12.21 19.34 14.52
CA TRP A 451 -12.23 18.02 13.90
C TRP A 451 -11.46 17.99 12.60
N ASP A 452 -10.59 17.01 12.45
CA ASP A 452 -9.97 16.63 11.18
C ASP A 452 -10.84 15.57 10.51
N LEU A 453 -11.37 15.92 9.33
CA LEU A 453 -12.08 15.04 8.43
C LEU A 453 -11.03 14.42 7.51
N VAL A 454 -10.63 13.19 7.82
CA VAL A 454 -9.60 12.43 7.10
C VAL A 454 -10.24 11.75 5.88
N PRO A 455 -9.84 12.10 4.63
CA PRO A 455 -10.34 11.47 3.41
C PRO A 455 -10.21 9.95 3.41
N ALA A 456 -11.22 9.23 2.90
CA ALA A 456 -11.13 7.78 2.68
C ALA A 456 -10.11 7.39 1.59
N PHE A 457 -9.77 8.34 0.70
CA PHE A 457 -8.73 8.23 -0.31
C PHE A 457 -8.29 9.65 -0.73
N ALA A 458 -7.08 9.80 -1.26
CA ALA A 458 -6.55 11.09 -1.68
C ALA A 458 -7.39 11.74 -2.79
N PHE A 459 -7.46 13.07 -2.79
CA PHE A 459 -8.09 13.82 -3.87
C PHE A 459 -7.31 13.65 -5.19
N PRO A 460 -7.94 13.84 -6.37
CA PRO A 460 -7.19 14.03 -7.59
C PRO A 460 -6.34 15.30 -7.53
N GLY A 461 -5.10 15.23 -8.03
CA GLY A 461 -4.26 16.42 -8.23
C GLY A 461 -4.74 17.29 -9.40
N ALA A 462 -4.13 18.46 -9.55
CA ALA A 462 -4.40 19.36 -10.68
C ALA A 462 -4.13 18.72 -12.06
N GLY A 463 -3.12 17.85 -12.14
CA GLY A 463 -2.56 17.38 -13.41
C GLY A 463 -1.91 18.52 -14.22
N PRO A 464 -1.34 18.23 -15.40
CA PRO A 464 -0.84 19.26 -16.29
C PRO A 464 -2.00 20.03 -16.95
N VAL A 465 -1.86 21.36 -17.03
CA VAL A 465 -2.88 22.29 -17.55
C VAL A 465 -3.33 21.95 -18.99
N THR A 466 -2.48 21.29 -19.76
CA THR A 466 -2.74 20.86 -21.15
C THR A 466 -3.75 19.71 -21.27
N ALA A 467 -4.09 18.99 -20.19
CA ALA A 467 -4.82 17.71 -20.26
C ALA A 467 -6.29 17.78 -19.75
N GLN A 468 -6.91 18.96 -19.74
CA GLN A 468 -8.35 19.20 -19.51
C GLN A 468 -8.98 18.64 -18.20
N CYS A 469 -8.19 18.18 -17.23
CA CYS A 469 -8.66 17.56 -15.97
C CYS A 469 -9.36 18.49 -14.96
N GLY A 470 -9.56 19.78 -15.27
CA GLY A 470 -9.90 20.87 -14.33
C GLY A 470 -11.26 20.83 -13.63
N ALA A 471 -11.96 19.69 -13.63
CA ALA A 471 -13.13 19.43 -12.80
C ALA A 471 -12.82 18.53 -11.59
N PHE A 472 -11.75 17.72 -11.66
CA PHE A 472 -11.39 16.77 -10.61
C PHE A 472 -10.55 17.38 -9.48
N ASN A 473 -9.90 18.53 -9.74
CA ASN A 473 -9.01 19.21 -8.78
C ASN A 473 -9.72 20.27 -7.92
N LYS A 474 -11.00 20.56 -8.15
CA LYS A 474 -11.80 21.44 -7.30
C LYS A 474 -12.55 20.60 -6.25
N VAL A 475 -12.23 20.83 -4.98
CA VAL A 475 -12.90 20.19 -3.84
C VAL A 475 -13.85 21.20 -3.20
N THR A 476 -15.13 20.82 -3.05
CA THR A 476 -16.17 21.64 -2.44
C THR A 476 -16.66 20.99 -1.16
N ILE A 477 -16.64 21.73 -0.06
CA ILE A 477 -17.12 21.32 1.26
C ILE A 477 -18.44 22.04 1.54
N THR A 478 -19.51 21.28 1.73
CA THR A 478 -20.82 21.80 2.13
C THR A 478 -21.19 21.24 3.48
N VAL A 479 -21.34 22.14 4.46
CA VAL A 479 -21.90 21.84 5.78
C VAL A 479 -23.42 22.05 5.72
N ASN A 480 -24.18 21.08 6.22
CA ASN A 480 -25.64 21.09 6.19
C ASN A 480 -26.22 21.65 7.50
N SER A 481 -27.25 22.49 7.39
CA SER A 481 -28.04 22.93 8.55
C SER A 481 -28.84 21.78 9.18
N GLN A 482 -29.07 21.87 10.49
CA GLN A 482 -29.86 20.91 11.27
C GLN A 482 -29.30 19.46 11.23
N LYS A 483 -27.99 19.28 11.48
CA LYS A 483 -27.32 17.96 11.42
C LYS A 483 -26.35 17.65 12.55
N PHE A 484 -25.38 18.52 12.83
CA PHE A 484 -24.44 18.28 13.94
C PHE A 484 -24.99 18.88 15.24
N LEU A 485 -24.62 18.27 16.37
CA LEU A 485 -25.21 18.49 17.69
C LEU A 485 -24.18 18.99 18.70
N ASP A 486 -24.57 19.94 19.55
CA ASP A 486 -23.80 20.30 20.76
C ASP A 486 -23.90 19.18 21.82
N LEU A 487 -23.16 19.33 22.93
CA LEU A 487 -23.20 18.33 24.00
C LEU A 487 -24.55 18.28 24.76
N ASN A 488 -25.42 19.29 24.62
CA ASN A 488 -26.78 19.34 25.19
C ASN A 488 -27.85 18.75 24.24
N GLY A 489 -27.54 18.57 22.96
CA GLY A 489 -28.40 18.01 21.92
C GLY A 489 -29.15 19.01 21.03
N ARG A 490 -28.76 20.30 20.92
CA ARG A 490 -29.31 21.16 19.84
C ARG A 490 -28.50 21.07 18.57
N THR A 491 -29.17 21.35 17.46
CA THR A 491 -28.58 21.37 16.12
C THR A 491 -28.11 22.76 15.69
N ASN A 492 -27.12 22.78 14.80
CA ASN A 492 -26.75 23.97 14.03
C ASN A 492 -27.89 24.52 13.15
N SER A 493 -27.89 25.84 12.95
CA SER A 493 -28.85 26.57 12.12
C SER A 493 -28.26 26.94 10.75
N LEU A 494 -26.97 27.28 10.67
CA LEU A 494 -26.30 27.65 9.42
C LEU A 494 -25.71 26.44 8.70
N GLY A 495 -25.48 26.62 7.40
CA GLY A 495 -24.88 25.61 6.50
C GLY A 495 -23.89 26.22 5.53
N PRO A 496 -22.68 26.61 6.00
CA PRO A 496 -21.67 27.22 5.13
C PRO A 496 -21.19 26.23 4.05
N THR A 497 -20.97 26.75 2.85
CA THR A 497 -20.32 26.03 1.75
C THR A 497 -19.06 26.77 1.34
N THR A 498 -17.98 26.04 1.13
CA THR A 498 -16.69 26.59 0.71
C THR A 498 -15.96 25.63 -0.24
N PHE A 499 -14.85 26.06 -0.84
CA PHE A 499 -14.07 25.21 -1.74
C PHE A 499 -12.57 25.52 -1.66
N PHE A 500 -11.76 24.58 -2.12
CA PHE A 500 -10.35 24.77 -2.43
C PHE A 500 -10.00 24.07 -3.76
N THR A 501 -8.78 24.29 -4.25
CA THR A 501 -8.23 23.59 -5.41
C THR A 501 -6.92 22.88 -5.06
N THR A 502 -6.81 21.61 -5.45
CA THR A 502 -5.59 20.82 -5.28
C THR A 502 -4.50 21.28 -6.23
N GLY A 503 -3.25 21.11 -5.82
CA GLY A 503 -2.05 21.41 -6.60
C GLY A 503 -1.46 20.18 -7.30
N GLN A 504 -0.16 20.27 -7.61
CA GLN A 504 0.65 19.10 -7.95
C GLN A 504 1.07 18.42 -6.64
N GLY A 505 0.37 17.36 -6.24
CA GLY A 505 0.80 16.45 -5.17
C GLY A 505 1.45 15.19 -5.73
N GLN A 506 1.40 14.09 -4.97
CA GLN A 506 1.53 12.76 -5.56
C GLN A 506 0.38 12.55 -6.57
N GLY A 507 0.69 12.14 -7.81
CA GLY A 507 -0.35 11.81 -8.78
C GLY A 507 -1.04 10.50 -8.43
N LEU A 508 -2.27 10.33 -8.92
CA LEU A 508 -2.93 9.03 -8.89
C LEU A 508 -2.17 8.08 -9.83
N VAL A 509 -1.85 6.87 -9.37
CA VAL A 509 -1.15 5.87 -10.17
C VAL A 509 -2.10 4.77 -10.63
N ASN A 510 -1.94 4.37 -11.89
CA ASN A 510 -2.60 3.21 -12.48
C ASN A 510 -1.58 2.48 -13.37
N ALA A 511 -0.75 1.63 -12.74
CA ALA A 511 0.37 0.95 -13.41
C ALA A 511 -0.01 -0.44 -13.94
N PRO A 512 0.66 -0.94 -15.00
CA PRO A 512 0.61 -2.35 -15.35
C PRO A 512 1.16 -3.20 -14.21
N VAL A 513 0.81 -4.48 -14.19
CA VAL A 513 1.27 -5.44 -13.18
C VAL A 513 1.97 -6.61 -13.84
N ALA A 514 2.83 -7.29 -13.07
CA ALA A 514 3.43 -8.55 -13.49
C ALA A 514 2.32 -9.53 -13.98
N PRO A 515 2.52 -10.20 -15.12
CA PRO A 515 3.80 -10.41 -15.81
C PRO A 515 4.22 -9.28 -16.76
N ASP A 516 3.32 -8.34 -17.06
CA ASP A 516 3.49 -7.26 -18.06
C ASP A 516 4.27 -6.03 -17.54
N ALA A 517 4.99 -6.16 -16.43
CA ALA A 517 5.65 -5.05 -15.76
C ALA A 517 7.01 -5.46 -15.18
N ILE A 518 8.04 -4.63 -15.41
CA ILE A 518 9.32 -4.67 -14.68
C ILE A 518 9.37 -3.45 -13.77
N TYR A 519 9.72 -3.66 -12.51
CA TYR A 519 9.78 -2.62 -11.49
C TYR A 519 11.23 -2.19 -11.28
N ILE A 520 11.48 -0.88 -11.24
CA ILE A 520 12.80 -0.27 -11.08
C ILE A 520 12.87 0.43 -9.73
N GLY A 521 13.77 -0.02 -8.85
CA GLY A 521 14.19 0.73 -7.66
C GLY A 521 15.26 1.75 -8.04
N ARG A 522 15.05 3.01 -7.66
CA ARG A 522 15.88 4.16 -8.05
C ARG A 522 16.49 4.84 -6.82
N PHE A 523 17.74 5.27 -6.93
CA PHE A 523 18.50 5.99 -5.91
C PHE A 523 18.88 7.41 -6.37
N GLY A 524 19.47 8.19 -5.45
CA GLY A 524 19.97 9.54 -5.71
C GLY A 524 19.23 10.59 -4.88
N SER A 525 19.09 11.80 -5.40
CA SER A 525 18.41 12.91 -4.71
C SER A 525 16.87 12.79 -4.67
N LYS A 526 16.30 11.80 -5.36
CA LYS A 526 14.87 11.44 -5.36
C LYS A 526 14.75 9.91 -5.47
N PRO A 527 14.96 9.16 -4.38
CA PRO A 527 14.80 7.71 -4.39
C PRO A 527 13.32 7.33 -4.52
N GLY A 528 13.04 6.16 -5.09
CA GLY A 528 11.68 5.72 -5.34
C GLY A 528 11.56 4.60 -6.37
N ILE A 529 10.35 4.39 -6.87
CA ILE A 529 10.02 3.27 -7.77
C ILE A 529 9.41 3.78 -9.09
N THR A 530 9.86 3.20 -10.21
CA THR A 530 9.30 3.37 -11.56
C THR A 530 8.90 2.01 -12.14
N VAL A 531 7.96 1.97 -13.09
CA VAL A 531 7.50 0.74 -13.74
C VAL A 531 7.64 0.85 -15.26
N ILE A 532 8.25 -0.17 -15.89
CA ILE A 532 8.27 -0.37 -17.34
C ILE A 532 7.00 -1.13 -17.74
N ASP A 533 6.30 -0.66 -18.76
CA ASP A 533 5.19 -1.38 -19.40
C ASP A 533 5.70 -2.32 -20.50
N LEU A 534 5.39 -3.62 -20.42
CA LEU A 534 5.71 -4.63 -21.44
C LEU A 534 4.52 -4.99 -22.36
N ASN A 535 3.32 -4.49 -22.06
CA ASN A 535 2.12 -4.71 -22.85
C ASN A 535 1.86 -3.53 -23.80
N GLY A 536 2.00 -2.31 -23.32
CA GLY A 536 1.94 -1.08 -24.12
C GLY A 536 0.54 -0.67 -24.61
N PHE A 537 -0.49 -1.47 -24.35
CA PHE A 537 -1.89 -1.24 -24.77
C PHE A 537 -2.86 -1.13 -23.59
N GLY A 538 -2.36 -0.75 -22.41
CA GLY A 538 -3.12 -0.57 -21.16
C GLY A 538 -3.85 0.76 -21.03
N GLN A 539 -4.94 0.81 -20.24
CA GLN A 539 -5.62 2.06 -19.87
C GLN A 539 -5.08 2.64 -18.54
N SER A 540 -3.77 2.88 -18.51
CA SER A 540 -3.04 3.46 -17.39
C SER A 540 -3.36 4.94 -17.11
N THR A 541 -2.72 5.47 -16.09
CA THR A 541 -2.45 6.91 -15.97
C THR A 541 -1.37 7.29 -16.98
N GLY A 542 -1.44 8.50 -17.54
CA GLY A 542 -0.59 8.89 -18.66
C GLY A 542 -1.14 10.06 -19.47
N ASN A 543 -0.48 10.42 -20.57
CA ASN A 543 -0.93 11.48 -21.47
C ASN A 543 -2.15 10.99 -22.29
N PRO A 544 -3.35 11.61 -22.16
CA PRO A 544 -4.54 11.18 -22.90
C PRO A 544 -4.53 11.56 -24.39
N THR A 545 -3.53 12.31 -24.85
CA THR A 545 -3.49 12.84 -26.23
C THR A 545 -3.36 11.71 -27.25
N TYR A 546 -4.22 11.75 -28.27
CA TYR A 546 -4.23 10.82 -29.41
C TYR A 546 -4.81 11.50 -30.65
N ASN A 547 -4.41 11.07 -31.86
CA ASN A 547 -4.92 11.61 -33.12
C ASN A 547 -5.11 10.49 -34.16
N LEU A 548 -6.34 10.30 -34.62
CA LEU A 548 -6.69 9.29 -35.64
C LEU A 548 -5.97 9.48 -36.98
N LEU A 549 -5.52 10.70 -37.32
CA LEU A 549 -4.78 10.98 -38.56
C LEU A 549 -3.26 10.78 -38.42
N THR A 550 -2.75 10.74 -37.19
CA THR A 550 -1.33 10.48 -36.87
C THR A 550 -1.27 9.58 -35.63
N PRO A 551 -1.63 8.28 -35.77
CA PRO A 551 -1.91 7.40 -34.63
C PRO A 551 -0.66 6.99 -33.84
N ILE A 552 0.54 7.26 -34.36
CA ILE A 552 1.83 7.01 -33.72
C ILE A 552 2.61 8.33 -33.60
N VAL A 553 2.78 8.80 -32.35
CA VAL A 553 3.52 10.02 -31.98
C VAL A 553 4.15 9.74 -30.62
N GLU A 554 5.43 10.10 -30.44
CA GLU A 554 6.15 9.84 -29.20
C GLU A 554 5.48 10.55 -28.00
N GLY A 555 5.31 9.82 -26.90
CA GLY A 555 4.71 10.36 -25.67
C GLY A 555 3.17 10.49 -25.65
N ASN A 556 2.49 10.20 -26.76
CA ASN A 556 1.02 10.10 -26.81
C ASN A 556 0.50 8.73 -26.34
N SER A 557 -0.82 8.63 -26.16
CA SER A 557 -1.47 7.37 -25.77
C SER A 557 -1.50 6.36 -26.90
N ASN A 558 -1.02 5.15 -26.63
CA ASN A 558 -1.13 3.98 -27.49
C ASN A 558 -2.38 3.13 -27.18
N PHE A 559 -3.10 3.40 -26.08
CA PHE A 559 -4.35 2.70 -25.75
C PHE A 559 -5.40 2.74 -26.87
N PRO A 560 -5.61 3.84 -27.63
CA PRO A 560 -6.56 3.88 -28.73
C PRO A 560 -6.14 3.07 -29.97
N ASN A 561 -4.86 2.69 -30.09
CA ASN A 561 -4.38 1.78 -31.14
C ASN A 561 -4.69 0.30 -30.83
N ASN A 562 -5.10 -0.01 -29.60
CA ASN A 562 -5.50 -1.36 -29.21
C ASN A 562 -6.72 -1.80 -30.06
N VAL A 563 -6.55 -2.86 -30.85
CA VAL A 563 -7.56 -3.36 -31.80
C VAL A 563 -8.88 -3.69 -31.09
N ASN A 564 -8.85 -4.13 -29.83
CA ASN A 564 -10.06 -4.35 -29.04
C ASN A 564 -10.85 -3.05 -28.81
N VAL A 565 -10.15 -1.95 -28.52
CA VAL A 565 -10.76 -0.63 -28.27
C VAL A 565 -11.30 -0.06 -29.58
N ALA A 566 -10.50 -0.12 -30.65
CA ALA A 566 -10.81 0.49 -31.94
C ALA A 566 -11.96 -0.21 -32.70
N ILE A 567 -12.06 -1.55 -32.64
CA ILE A 567 -13.05 -2.32 -33.42
C ILE A 567 -14.29 -2.67 -32.60
N GLN A 568 -14.13 -3.07 -31.33
CA GLN A 568 -15.21 -3.68 -30.53
C GLN A 568 -15.42 -3.04 -29.14
N GLY A 569 -14.70 -1.96 -28.81
CA GLY A 569 -14.63 -1.43 -27.43
C GLY A 569 -15.99 -1.11 -26.80
N SER A 570 -16.93 -0.58 -27.59
CA SER A 570 -18.30 -0.28 -27.15
C SER A 570 -19.22 -1.49 -26.96
N LEU A 571 -18.81 -2.67 -27.44
CA LEU A 571 -19.54 -3.95 -27.29
C LEU A 571 -19.05 -4.76 -26.09
N MET A 572 -17.87 -4.43 -25.56
CA MET A 572 -17.27 -5.09 -24.40
C MET A 572 -17.99 -4.70 -23.10
N ILE A 573 -17.88 -5.52 -22.04
CA ILE A 573 -18.53 -5.27 -20.75
C ILE A 573 -17.50 -5.36 -19.60
N PRO A 574 -17.13 -4.26 -18.93
CA PRO A 574 -17.50 -2.88 -19.22
C PRO A 574 -16.96 -2.38 -20.58
N PRO A 575 -17.61 -1.35 -21.19
CA PRO A 575 -17.15 -0.79 -22.45
C PRO A 575 -15.79 -0.12 -22.34
N LEU A 576 -14.95 -0.30 -23.36
CA LEU A 576 -13.65 0.34 -23.50
C LEU A 576 -13.74 1.59 -24.38
N SER A 577 -13.20 2.70 -23.90
CA SER A 577 -13.15 3.98 -24.62
C SER A 577 -11.87 4.76 -24.29
N PRO A 578 -11.27 5.49 -25.27
CA PRO A 578 -10.11 6.34 -25.04
C PRO A 578 -10.29 7.33 -23.87
N GLY A 579 -9.24 7.48 -23.06
CA GLY A 579 -9.18 8.50 -22.02
C GLY A 579 -9.16 9.92 -22.57
N GLN A 580 -9.50 10.89 -21.73
CA GLN A 580 -9.52 12.33 -22.06
C GLN A 580 -8.85 13.19 -20.97
N CYS A 581 -8.42 12.59 -19.86
CA CYS A 581 -7.69 13.22 -18.75
C CYS A 581 -6.60 12.25 -18.27
N THR A 582 -5.57 12.75 -17.58
CA THR A 582 -4.41 11.94 -17.18
C THR A 582 -4.71 10.76 -16.25
N ILE A 583 -5.85 10.77 -15.56
CA ILE A 583 -6.32 9.66 -14.71
C ILE A 583 -6.75 8.42 -15.51
N ASN A 584 -7.03 8.56 -16.80
CA ASN A 584 -7.44 7.45 -17.68
C ASN A 584 -6.74 7.47 -19.06
N GLY A 585 -5.62 8.20 -19.16
CA GLY A 585 -4.98 8.56 -20.44
C GLY A 585 -4.44 7.40 -21.26
N GLY A 586 -4.09 6.28 -20.63
CA GLY A 586 -3.53 5.11 -21.30
C GLY A 586 -2.01 5.10 -21.43
N SER A 587 -1.48 3.93 -21.78
CA SER A 587 -0.04 3.66 -21.88
C SER A 587 0.60 4.42 -23.05
N ARG A 588 1.88 4.74 -22.94
CA ARG A 588 2.71 5.31 -24.00
C ARG A 588 3.28 4.27 -24.98
N GLY A 589 3.13 2.97 -24.68
CA GLY A 589 3.67 1.87 -25.49
C GLY A 589 4.62 0.94 -24.71
N VAL A 590 5.04 -0.13 -25.37
CA VAL A 590 5.96 -1.13 -24.82
C VAL A 590 7.35 -0.49 -24.57
N PHE A 591 8.05 -0.96 -23.53
CA PHE A 591 9.34 -0.43 -23.07
C PHE A 591 9.32 1.04 -22.61
N THR A 592 8.14 1.61 -22.36
CA THR A 592 8.02 2.96 -21.79
C THR A 592 7.84 2.94 -20.28
N THR A 593 8.31 3.99 -19.60
CA THR A 593 8.05 4.22 -18.19
C THR A 593 6.60 4.67 -17.98
N THR A 594 5.86 3.93 -17.15
CA THR A 594 4.53 4.33 -16.66
C THR A 594 4.63 5.63 -15.87
N THR A 595 3.62 6.50 -15.99
CA THR A 595 3.54 7.76 -15.26
C THR A 595 2.28 7.88 -14.41
N ASP A 596 2.33 8.70 -13.36
CA ASP A 596 1.17 9.10 -12.55
C ASP A 596 0.24 10.11 -13.29
N SER A 597 -0.83 10.55 -12.63
CA SER A 597 -1.75 11.57 -13.17
C SER A 597 -1.13 12.96 -13.38
N ASN A 598 0.08 13.21 -12.88
CA ASN A 598 0.83 14.45 -13.05
C ASN A 598 1.93 14.31 -14.11
N LEU A 599 2.00 13.16 -14.80
CA LEU A 599 2.98 12.75 -15.80
C LEU A 599 4.41 12.55 -15.26
N ASN A 600 4.55 12.25 -13.97
CA ASN A 600 5.80 11.89 -13.31
C ASN A 600 6.01 10.36 -13.36
N ASP A 601 7.24 9.91 -13.63
CA ASP A 601 7.63 8.50 -13.78
C ASP A 601 8.03 7.84 -12.45
N LEU A 602 8.22 8.62 -11.38
CA LEU A 602 8.54 8.15 -10.03
C LEU A 602 7.24 7.98 -9.22
N LEU A 603 6.70 6.75 -9.21
CA LEU A 603 5.34 6.42 -8.77
C LEU A 603 5.20 6.28 -7.24
N ALA A 604 6.26 5.81 -6.57
CA ALA A 604 6.44 5.87 -5.13
C ALA A 604 7.73 6.63 -4.81
N THR A 605 7.68 7.52 -3.82
CA THR A 605 8.75 8.44 -3.41
C THR A 605 8.48 8.90 -1.98
N SER A 606 9.43 9.60 -1.35
CA SER A 606 9.23 10.25 -0.04
C SER A 606 7.94 11.08 -0.01
N PRO A 607 7.11 11.00 1.05
CA PRO A 607 7.35 10.32 2.34
C PRO A 607 6.91 8.84 2.40
N ILE A 608 6.57 8.20 1.28
CA ILE A 608 6.25 6.75 1.28
C ILE A 608 7.52 5.93 1.47
N LEU A 609 8.59 6.27 0.72
CA LEU A 609 9.91 5.64 0.76
C LEU A 609 11.00 6.71 0.91
N GLU A 610 11.93 6.51 1.83
CA GLU A 610 13.19 7.25 1.91
C GLU A 610 14.33 6.53 1.16
N SER A 611 14.21 5.21 0.96
CA SER A 611 15.13 4.44 0.12
C SER A 611 14.50 3.17 -0.47
N VAL A 612 15.20 2.53 -1.40
CA VAL A 612 14.87 1.19 -1.91
C VAL A 612 16.13 0.33 -1.79
N GLY A 613 16.08 -0.72 -0.98
CA GLY A 613 17.18 -1.67 -0.77
C GLY A 613 17.02 -2.98 -1.54
N ASP A 614 15.80 -3.50 -1.61
CA ASP A 614 15.41 -4.72 -2.33
C ASP A 614 13.88 -4.73 -2.53
N MET A 615 13.36 -5.53 -3.47
CA MET A 615 11.92 -5.55 -3.81
C MET A 615 11.42 -6.95 -4.19
N MET A 616 10.24 -7.35 -3.71
CA MET A 616 9.57 -8.60 -4.09
C MET A 616 8.03 -8.48 -4.17
N LEU A 617 7.39 -9.19 -5.11
CA LEU A 617 5.93 -9.32 -5.21
C LEU A 617 5.45 -10.61 -4.54
N GLY A 618 4.53 -10.53 -3.59
CA GLY A 618 3.89 -11.70 -2.96
C GLY A 618 2.56 -12.09 -3.61
N HIS A 619 1.62 -12.48 -2.76
CA HIS A 619 0.22 -12.78 -3.11
C HIS A 619 -0.44 -11.69 -3.97
N ALA A 620 -1.30 -12.09 -4.92
CA ALA A 620 -2.11 -11.16 -5.68
C ALA A 620 -3.20 -10.56 -4.79
N LEU A 621 -3.42 -9.24 -4.87
CA LEU A 621 -4.32 -8.55 -3.95
C LEU A 621 -5.80 -8.91 -4.17
N ASP A 622 -6.16 -9.56 -5.29
CA ASP A 622 -7.55 -9.85 -5.65
C ASP A 622 -8.22 -10.95 -4.80
N SER A 623 -7.43 -11.72 -4.04
CA SER A 623 -7.89 -12.62 -2.97
C SER A 623 -8.36 -11.84 -1.74
N SER A 624 -7.53 -10.95 -1.22
CA SER A 624 -7.80 -10.11 -0.04
C SER A 624 -8.79 -8.97 -0.31
N PHE A 625 -8.64 -8.31 -1.44
CA PHE A 625 -9.32 -7.08 -1.82
C PHE A 625 -10.03 -7.28 -3.16
N ASN A 626 -11.37 -7.30 -3.19
CA ASN A 626 -12.10 -7.29 -4.45
C ASN A 626 -13.41 -6.51 -4.32
N ASN A 627 -14.04 -6.21 -5.45
CA ASN A 627 -15.32 -5.51 -5.47
C ASN A 627 -16.52 -6.45 -5.24
N GLY A 628 -16.33 -7.69 -4.77
CA GLY A 628 -17.42 -8.53 -4.31
C GLY A 628 -18.05 -8.01 -3.02
N PRO A 629 -19.10 -8.65 -2.48
CA PRO A 629 -19.63 -8.34 -1.16
C PRO A 629 -18.68 -8.80 -0.03
N PRO A 630 -18.88 -8.32 1.22
CA PRO A 630 -18.16 -8.82 2.41
C PRO A 630 -18.27 -10.35 2.58
N PRO A 631 -17.29 -11.02 3.25
CA PRO A 631 -16.23 -10.43 4.06
C PRO A 631 -14.88 -10.24 3.33
N PHE A 632 -14.68 -10.82 2.15
CA PHE A 632 -13.40 -10.73 1.39
C PHE A 632 -13.46 -9.72 0.24
N GLY A 633 -14.38 -8.76 0.32
CA GLY A 633 -14.71 -7.84 -0.77
C GLY A 633 -14.83 -6.40 -0.29
N CYS A 634 -15.77 -5.67 -0.86
CA CYS A 634 -16.03 -4.28 -0.53
C CYS A 634 -16.78 -4.15 0.80
N GLN A 635 -16.10 -3.60 1.82
CA GLN A 635 -16.63 -3.52 3.17
C GLN A 635 -17.63 -2.38 3.36
N SER A 636 -17.63 -1.38 2.47
CA SER A 636 -18.53 -0.22 2.52
C SER A 636 -19.93 -0.47 1.91
N GLY A 637 -20.34 -1.74 1.73
CA GLY A 637 -21.67 -2.13 1.26
C GLY A 637 -21.97 -1.91 -0.23
N GLY A 638 -21.05 -1.29 -0.97
CA GLY A 638 -21.02 -1.33 -2.43
C GLY A 638 -20.46 -2.66 -2.97
N GLY A 639 -20.34 -2.77 -4.28
CA GLY A 639 -19.72 -3.91 -4.96
C GLY A 639 -20.65 -4.68 -5.91
N ASN A 640 -20.04 -5.49 -6.78
CA ASN A 640 -20.74 -6.37 -7.72
C ASN A 640 -20.92 -7.76 -7.07
N ILE A 641 -22.17 -8.20 -6.85
CA ILE A 641 -22.46 -9.55 -6.34
C ILE A 641 -21.93 -10.67 -7.25
N CYS A 642 -21.84 -10.41 -8.56
CA CYS A 642 -21.26 -11.35 -9.52
C CYS A 642 -19.74 -11.44 -9.46
N ALA A 643 -19.09 -10.55 -8.73
CA ALA A 643 -17.67 -10.63 -8.38
C ALA A 643 -17.45 -11.31 -7.01
N GLN A 644 -18.38 -12.11 -6.49
CA GLN A 644 -18.16 -12.90 -5.27
C GLN A 644 -17.19 -14.07 -5.52
N GLY A 645 -16.28 -14.35 -4.57
CA GLY A 645 -15.21 -15.34 -4.72
C GLY A 645 -15.66 -16.74 -5.18
N GLY A 646 -16.81 -17.24 -4.70
CA GLY A 646 -17.34 -18.55 -5.11
C GLY A 646 -17.73 -18.68 -6.59
N LEU A 647 -17.88 -17.56 -7.31
CA LEU A 647 -18.13 -17.54 -8.75
C LEU A 647 -16.84 -17.50 -9.58
N LYS A 648 -15.68 -17.22 -8.96
CA LYS A 648 -14.38 -17.31 -9.65
C LYS A 648 -13.96 -18.78 -9.74
N GLN A 649 -13.82 -19.29 -10.95
CA GLN A 649 -13.55 -20.70 -11.23
C GLN A 649 -12.34 -20.82 -12.16
N LEU A 650 -11.15 -20.80 -11.55
CA LEU A 650 -9.88 -20.98 -12.25
C LEU A 650 -9.71 -22.45 -12.64
N ALA A 651 -9.44 -22.66 -13.93
CA ALA A 651 -9.19 -23.98 -14.51
C ALA A 651 -8.14 -23.89 -15.64
N PRO A 652 -6.89 -23.49 -15.34
CA PRO A 652 -5.81 -23.48 -16.33
C PRO A 652 -5.54 -24.87 -16.91
N VAL A 653 -5.32 -24.89 -18.22
CA VAL A 653 -4.79 -26.00 -19.02
C VAL A 653 -3.64 -25.49 -19.88
N VAL A 654 -2.67 -26.35 -20.20
CA VAL A 654 -1.64 -26.03 -21.21
C VAL A 654 -2.33 -25.85 -22.56
N SER A 655 -2.17 -24.68 -23.18
CA SER A 655 -2.89 -24.31 -24.42
C SER A 655 -2.02 -24.37 -25.67
N ASN A 656 -0.76 -23.93 -25.58
CA ASN A 656 0.27 -24.04 -26.62
C ASN A 656 1.54 -24.63 -25.98
N GLN A 657 2.73 -24.35 -26.55
CA GLN A 657 3.97 -24.89 -26.01
C GLN A 657 4.29 -24.31 -24.63
N ASN A 658 4.10 -22.99 -24.43
CA ASN A 658 4.52 -22.27 -23.23
C ASN A 658 3.46 -21.27 -22.69
N THR A 659 2.17 -21.56 -22.93
CA THR A 659 1.03 -20.76 -22.41
C THR A 659 0.00 -21.59 -21.66
N LEU A 660 -0.72 -20.91 -20.75
CA LEU A 660 -1.90 -21.44 -20.08
C LEU A 660 -3.18 -20.78 -20.63
N GLY A 661 -4.10 -21.60 -21.12
CA GLY A 661 -5.45 -21.19 -21.49
C GLY A 661 -6.49 -21.66 -20.48
N PRO A 662 -7.70 -21.08 -20.47
CA PRO A 662 -8.81 -21.61 -19.69
C PRO A 662 -9.35 -22.92 -20.29
N SER A 663 -9.71 -23.89 -19.45
CA SER A 663 -10.23 -25.19 -19.88
C SER A 663 -11.50 -25.07 -20.73
N GLN A 664 -11.47 -25.67 -21.92
CA GLN A 664 -12.64 -25.80 -22.80
C GLN A 664 -13.52 -26.99 -22.41
N ALA A 665 -14.73 -27.09 -22.98
CA ALA A 665 -15.67 -28.16 -22.68
C ALA A 665 -15.07 -29.55 -22.98
N GLY A 666 -14.99 -30.41 -21.95
CA GLY A 666 -14.39 -31.74 -22.04
C GLY A 666 -12.89 -31.80 -21.71
N GLN A 667 -12.23 -30.66 -21.49
CA GLN A 667 -10.89 -30.60 -20.90
C GLN A 667 -10.99 -30.54 -19.37
N PHE A 668 -9.92 -31.00 -18.69
CA PHE A 668 -9.80 -30.96 -17.23
C PHE A 668 -8.53 -30.20 -16.86
N GLY A 669 -8.68 -29.07 -16.16
CA GLY A 669 -7.57 -28.25 -15.66
C GLY A 669 -7.35 -28.38 -14.15
N SER A 670 -6.32 -27.73 -13.63
CA SER A 670 -6.12 -27.59 -12.19
C SER A 670 -7.21 -26.67 -11.62
N LEU A 671 -8.10 -27.18 -10.78
CA LEU A 671 -9.19 -26.38 -10.23
C LEU A 671 -8.74 -25.57 -9.01
N ALA A 672 -8.80 -24.24 -9.11
CA ALA A 672 -8.60 -23.32 -7.98
C ALA A 672 -9.82 -22.39 -7.79
N PRO A 673 -10.96 -22.90 -7.26
CA PRO A 673 -12.15 -22.09 -6.99
C PRO A 673 -11.85 -20.96 -6.01
N GLY A 674 -12.21 -19.72 -6.37
CA GLY A 674 -11.96 -18.53 -5.54
C GLY A 674 -10.49 -18.08 -5.43
N GLY A 675 -9.55 -18.74 -6.12
CA GLY A 675 -8.12 -18.42 -6.05
C GLY A 675 -7.75 -17.06 -6.67
N GLU A 676 -6.48 -16.69 -6.55
CA GLU A 676 -5.90 -15.44 -7.06
C GLU A 676 -5.90 -15.32 -8.59
N ASN A 677 -5.76 -14.10 -9.10
CA ASN A 677 -5.46 -13.92 -10.52
C ASN A 677 -4.13 -14.63 -10.81
N LEU A 678 -4.12 -15.48 -11.85
CA LEU A 678 -2.91 -16.23 -12.20
C LEU A 678 -1.87 -15.24 -12.73
N ILE A 679 -0.62 -15.36 -12.30
CA ILE A 679 0.51 -14.60 -12.87
C ILE A 679 0.72 -14.90 -14.37
N SER A 680 0.10 -15.96 -14.89
CA SER A 680 0.03 -16.23 -16.33
C SER A 680 -1.03 -15.36 -17.03
N TRP A 681 -2.13 -14.99 -16.36
CA TRP A 681 -3.33 -14.39 -16.97
C TRP A 681 -3.47 -12.91 -16.69
N ALA A 682 -2.80 -12.09 -17.51
CA ALA A 682 -2.94 -10.63 -17.45
C ALA A 682 -4.40 -10.18 -17.74
N PRO A 683 -5.05 -9.45 -16.83
CA PRO A 683 -6.39 -8.91 -17.06
C PRO A 683 -6.35 -7.82 -18.15
N HIS A 684 -7.07 -8.00 -19.26
CA HIS A 684 -7.20 -6.94 -20.28
C HIS A 684 -8.43 -6.06 -19.97
N PRO A 685 -8.33 -4.72 -20.10
CA PRO A 685 -7.10 -3.93 -20.29
C PRO A 685 -6.20 -3.95 -19.06
N ASN A 686 -4.88 -3.97 -19.28
CA ASN A 686 -3.85 -4.02 -18.24
C ASN A 686 -3.15 -2.66 -18.13
N PRO A 687 -3.49 -1.77 -17.17
CA PRO A 687 -4.64 -1.82 -16.25
C PRO A 687 -5.96 -1.29 -16.86
N PRO A 688 -7.09 -1.48 -16.18
CA PRO A 688 -8.36 -0.82 -16.48
C PRO A 688 -8.37 0.63 -15.97
N PRO A 689 -9.24 1.50 -16.52
CA PRO A 689 -9.28 2.90 -16.13
C PRO A 689 -9.65 3.09 -14.66
N LEU A 690 -9.18 4.19 -14.08
CA LEU A 690 -9.72 4.70 -12.82
C LEU A 690 -11.13 5.24 -13.04
N ILE A 691 -12.05 4.86 -12.17
CA ILE A 691 -13.44 5.34 -12.14
C ILE A 691 -13.74 6.06 -10.82
N PHE A 692 -14.66 7.03 -10.91
CA PHE A 692 -15.06 7.90 -9.81
C PHE A 692 -16.59 8.08 -9.83
N PRO A 693 -17.33 7.73 -8.76
CA PRO A 693 -16.86 7.09 -7.53
C PRO A 693 -16.22 5.70 -7.76
N PRO A 694 -15.31 5.26 -6.88
CA PRO A 694 -14.61 3.96 -7.02
C PRO A 694 -15.57 2.77 -6.85
N LEU A 695 -15.20 1.59 -7.40
CA LEU A 695 -15.95 0.35 -7.18
C LEU A 695 -16.04 -0.03 -5.70
N CYS A 696 -15.02 0.35 -4.91
CA CYS A 696 -15.07 0.27 -3.47
C CYS A 696 -14.27 1.40 -2.81
N VAL A 697 -14.76 1.86 -1.64
CA VAL A 697 -14.07 2.83 -0.78
C VAL A 697 -13.09 2.15 0.17
N THR A 698 -13.41 0.94 0.66
CA THR A 698 -12.55 0.21 1.60
C THR A 698 -12.67 -1.31 1.39
N PRO A 699 -11.63 -2.00 0.91
CA PRO A 699 -10.37 -1.43 0.38
C PRO A 699 -10.64 -0.48 -0.81
N PHE A 700 -9.77 0.51 -1.04
CA PHE A 700 -9.94 1.43 -2.17
C PHE A 700 -9.70 0.70 -3.50
N ILE A 701 -10.77 0.52 -4.28
CA ILE A 701 -10.72 -0.10 -5.61
C ILE A 701 -11.25 0.91 -6.61
N GLY A 702 -10.36 1.80 -7.06
CA GLY A 702 -10.64 2.79 -8.10
C GLY A 702 -10.61 2.23 -9.53
N GLY A 703 -9.96 1.08 -9.77
CA GLY A 703 -9.92 0.45 -11.10
C GLY A 703 -11.25 -0.19 -11.47
N GLN A 704 -11.65 -0.08 -12.74
CA GLN A 704 -12.87 -0.70 -13.27
C GLN A 704 -12.82 -2.25 -13.25
N GLU A 705 -13.99 -2.90 -13.45
CA GLU A 705 -14.05 -4.36 -13.64
C GLU A 705 -13.23 -4.79 -14.86
N PRO A 706 -12.53 -5.95 -14.80
CA PRO A 706 -11.79 -6.45 -15.96
C PRO A 706 -12.78 -6.74 -17.07
N THR A 707 -12.39 -6.44 -18.30
CA THR A 707 -13.33 -6.55 -19.41
C THR A 707 -13.72 -8.01 -19.63
N SER A 708 -15.02 -8.23 -19.81
CA SER A 708 -15.65 -9.54 -19.91
C SER A 708 -16.51 -9.63 -21.16
N ILE A 709 -16.55 -10.83 -21.74
CA ILE A 709 -17.57 -11.23 -22.70
C ILE A 709 -18.66 -12.00 -21.94
N ASN A 710 -19.92 -11.61 -22.06
CA ASN A 710 -21.00 -12.47 -21.56
C ASN A 710 -21.19 -13.63 -22.55
N SER A 711 -20.48 -14.73 -22.31
CA SER A 711 -20.45 -15.93 -23.16
C SER A 711 -21.80 -16.65 -23.33
N THR A 712 -22.89 -16.13 -22.76
CA THR A 712 -24.23 -16.72 -22.78
C THR A 712 -25.33 -15.84 -23.38
N LEU A 713 -25.04 -14.57 -23.74
CA LEU A 713 -26.02 -13.64 -24.31
C LEU A 713 -25.82 -13.37 -25.81
N PRO A 714 -26.75 -13.82 -26.69
CA PRO A 714 -26.91 -13.26 -28.02
C PRO A 714 -27.86 -12.05 -27.98
N PRO A 715 -27.49 -10.86 -28.52
CA PRO A 715 -28.44 -9.76 -28.70
C PRO A 715 -29.32 -10.00 -29.94
N PRO A 716 -30.66 -10.05 -29.82
CA PRO A 716 -31.53 -10.07 -30.99
C PRO A 716 -31.38 -8.74 -31.75
N PRO A 717 -31.30 -8.72 -33.10
CA PRO A 717 -31.56 -9.84 -34.03
C PRO A 717 -30.30 -10.32 -34.79
N VAL A 718 -29.13 -10.48 -34.13
CA VAL A 718 -27.90 -10.98 -34.80
C VAL A 718 -27.42 -12.32 -34.25
N SER A 719 -27.19 -13.27 -35.16
CA SER A 719 -26.73 -14.63 -34.85
C SER A 719 -25.21 -14.69 -34.68
N VAL A 720 -24.72 -14.50 -33.46
CA VAL A 720 -23.32 -14.74 -33.10
C VAL A 720 -23.26 -15.61 -31.83
N GLY A 721 -22.69 -16.81 -31.94
CA GLY A 721 -22.32 -17.63 -30.79
C GLY A 721 -20.86 -17.36 -30.38
N ALA A 722 -20.53 -17.54 -29.10
CA ALA A 722 -19.17 -17.32 -28.56
C ALA A 722 -18.56 -15.95 -28.98
N GLY A 723 -19.37 -14.89 -28.87
CA GLY A 723 -19.42 -13.85 -29.91
C GLY A 723 -18.44 -12.68 -29.89
N LEU A 724 -17.48 -12.61 -28.97
CA LEU A 724 -16.37 -11.65 -29.01
C LEU A 724 -15.08 -12.36 -28.56
N GLN A 725 -13.96 -12.07 -29.22
CA GLN A 725 -12.64 -12.66 -28.92
C GLN A 725 -11.61 -11.55 -28.67
N ASN A 726 -10.49 -11.88 -28.01
CA ASN A 726 -9.38 -10.93 -27.90
C ASN A 726 -8.72 -10.76 -29.28
N LEU A 727 -8.83 -9.55 -29.86
CA LEU A 727 -8.25 -9.19 -31.15
C LEU A 727 -6.79 -8.70 -31.04
N LEU A 728 -6.31 -8.43 -29.81
CA LEU A 728 -4.93 -8.08 -29.54
C LEU A 728 -4.11 -9.36 -29.29
N VAL A 729 -3.28 -9.70 -30.27
CA VAL A 729 -2.55 -10.97 -30.36
C VAL A 729 -1.04 -10.74 -30.55
N PRO A 730 -0.18 -11.74 -30.29
CA PRO A 730 1.18 -11.80 -30.81
C PRO A 730 1.21 -11.48 -32.31
N GLY A 731 2.12 -10.59 -32.73
CA GLY A 731 2.11 -10.09 -34.11
C GLY A 731 3.34 -9.28 -34.47
N ALA A 732 3.40 -8.87 -35.75
CA ALA A 732 4.44 -7.99 -36.22
C ALA A 732 4.27 -6.56 -35.66
N PHE A 733 5.40 -5.86 -35.52
CA PHE A 733 5.49 -4.45 -35.12
C PHE A 733 4.81 -4.12 -33.76
N PRO A 734 5.25 -4.71 -32.64
CA PRO A 734 4.79 -4.34 -31.30
C PRO A 734 5.21 -2.93 -30.86
N LEU A 735 6.16 -2.31 -31.58
CA LEU A 735 6.55 -0.90 -31.44
C LEU A 735 6.00 0.00 -32.57
N GLY A 736 5.21 -0.56 -33.49
CA GLY A 736 4.80 0.13 -34.72
C GLY A 736 5.97 0.41 -35.67
N VAL A 737 5.76 1.33 -36.62
CA VAL A 737 6.81 1.86 -37.52
C VAL A 737 6.57 3.37 -37.73
N PRO A 738 7.09 4.24 -36.84
CA PRO A 738 6.87 5.69 -36.90
C PRO A 738 7.26 6.33 -38.23
N SER A 739 8.36 5.87 -38.84
CA SER A 739 8.85 6.34 -40.16
C SER A 739 7.89 6.04 -41.32
N GLN A 740 6.88 5.19 -41.12
CA GLN A 740 5.81 4.88 -42.07
C GLN A 740 4.42 5.32 -41.57
N GLY A 741 4.33 5.94 -40.38
CA GLY A 741 3.07 6.30 -39.72
C GLY A 741 2.23 5.11 -39.26
N LEU A 742 2.81 3.89 -39.22
CA LEU A 742 2.08 2.68 -38.84
C LEU A 742 2.06 2.54 -37.30
N PRO A 743 0.89 2.47 -36.66
CA PRO A 743 0.79 2.25 -35.21
C PRO A 743 1.20 0.81 -34.82
N PRO A 744 1.47 0.56 -33.52
CA PRO A 744 1.72 -0.78 -33.02
C PRO A 744 0.55 -1.73 -33.30
N SER A 745 0.85 -2.94 -33.80
CA SER A 745 -0.16 -3.88 -34.33
C SER A 745 -0.19 -5.26 -33.69
N GLY A 746 0.59 -5.51 -32.64
CA GLY A 746 0.62 -6.79 -31.92
C GLY A 746 1.35 -6.70 -30.58
N LEU A 747 1.25 -7.75 -29.78
CA LEU A 747 1.92 -7.86 -28.47
C LEU A 747 3.43 -8.14 -28.61
N LEU A 748 4.19 -7.81 -27.56
CA LEU A 748 5.62 -8.12 -27.45
C LEU A 748 5.89 -9.65 -27.35
N VAL A 749 4.98 -10.39 -26.71
CA VAL A 749 5.06 -11.85 -26.53
C VAL A 749 4.88 -12.65 -27.83
N LYS A 750 5.48 -13.84 -27.88
CA LYS A 750 5.33 -14.80 -28.99
C LYS A 750 4.02 -15.61 -28.93
N GLU A 751 3.57 -15.95 -27.72
CA GLU A 751 2.34 -16.70 -27.45
C GLU A 751 1.44 -15.92 -26.47
N ALA A 752 0.12 -16.10 -26.55
CA ALA A 752 -0.86 -15.28 -25.82
C ALA A 752 -1.42 -15.97 -24.56
N ASN A 753 -1.38 -15.28 -23.42
CA ASN A 753 -2.09 -15.66 -22.19
C ASN A 753 -3.29 -14.74 -21.84
N MET A 754 -3.66 -13.80 -22.72
CA MET A 754 -4.62 -12.71 -22.44
C MET A 754 -6.05 -13.01 -22.96
N PHE A 755 -7.07 -12.87 -22.11
CA PHE A 755 -8.48 -13.06 -22.49
C PHE A 755 -9.46 -12.28 -21.60
N PHE A 756 -10.74 -12.26 -22.01
CA PHE A 756 -11.81 -11.44 -21.46
C PHE A 756 -12.90 -12.25 -20.74
N LEU A 757 -12.59 -12.88 -19.60
CA LEU A 757 -13.59 -13.57 -18.77
C LEU A 757 -13.62 -13.04 -17.32
N GLY A 758 -13.98 -11.77 -17.21
CA GLY A 758 -14.29 -11.08 -15.96
C GLY A 758 -15.70 -11.38 -15.41
N PRO A 759 -16.07 -10.79 -14.25
CA PRO A 759 -17.41 -10.92 -13.66
C PRO A 759 -18.54 -10.54 -14.63
N SER A 760 -19.74 -11.08 -14.39
CA SER A 760 -20.96 -10.60 -15.07
C SER A 760 -21.30 -9.17 -14.61
N PRO A 761 -21.93 -8.33 -15.47
CA PRO A 761 -22.39 -7.01 -15.05
C PRO A 761 -23.35 -7.09 -13.84
N PRO A 762 -23.34 -6.11 -12.92
CA PRO A 762 -24.03 -6.18 -11.63
C PRO A 762 -25.49 -6.67 -11.69
N GLN A 763 -25.77 -7.74 -10.93
CA GLN A 763 -27.09 -8.34 -10.79
C GLN A 763 -27.68 -8.09 -9.39
N THR A 764 -28.99 -8.31 -9.23
CA THR A 764 -29.68 -8.27 -7.92
C THR A 764 -29.71 -9.62 -7.21
N GLN A 765 -29.35 -10.72 -7.89
CA GLN A 765 -29.33 -12.08 -7.35
C GLN A 765 -28.13 -12.86 -7.89
N ILE A 766 -27.46 -13.62 -7.02
CA ILE A 766 -26.28 -14.43 -7.38
C ILE A 766 -26.58 -15.53 -8.41
N SER A 767 -27.84 -15.97 -8.50
CA SER A 767 -28.35 -16.94 -9.48
C SER A 767 -28.38 -16.43 -10.93
N LEU A 768 -28.24 -15.11 -11.14
CA LEU A 768 -28.15 -14.48 -12.47
C LEU A 768 -26.71 -14.25 -12.92
N CYS A 769 -25.75 -14.40 -12.02
CA CYS A 769 -24.33 -14.23 -12.29
C CYS A 769 -23.73 -15.50 -12.95
N GLN A 770 -22.89 -15.32 -13.95
CA GLN A 770 -22.10 -16.41 -14.53
C GLN A 770 -20.78 -16.61 -13.76
N PRO A 771 -20.22 -17.84 -13.76
CA PRO A 771 -18.84 -18.07 -13.34
C PRO A 771 -17.86 -17.27 -14.20
N PHE A 772 -16.76 -16.83 -13.60
CA PHE A 772 -15.71 -16.05 -14.26
C PHE A 772 -14.32 -16.53 -13.86
N GLN A 773 -13.26 -16.02 -14.50
CA GLN A 773 -11.88 -16.45 -14.26
C GLN A 773 -10.95 -15.34 -13.78
N ILE A 774 -11.13 -14.10 -14.27
CA ILE A 774 -10.21 -13.00 -14.00
C ILE A 774 -10.89 -11.90 -13.16
N ARG A 775 -10.18 -11.32 -12.20
CA ARG A 775 -10.59 -10.16 -11.38
C ARG A 775 -9.94 -8.85 -11.83
N GLN A 776 -10.44 -7.75 -11.26
CA GLN A 776 -9.92 -6.40 -11.34
C GLN A 776 -8.40 -6.39 -11.18
N GLN A 777 -7.70 -5.62 -12.00
CA GLN A 777 -6.29 -5.34 -11.76
C GLN A 777 -6.16 -4.35 -10.61
N ILE A 778 -5.70 -4.89 -9.48
CA ILE A 778 -5.36 -4.11 -8.29
C ILE A 778 -3.98 -4.44 -7.73
N GLY A 779 -3.14 -5.16 -8.49
CA GLY A 779 -1.75 -5.48 -8.12
C GLY A 779 -1.57 -6.70 -7.24
N HIS A 780 -0.33 -6.85 -6.78
CA HIS A 780 0.11 -7.79 -5.75
C HIS A 780 0.54 -7.00 -4.51
N TYR A 781 0.67 -7.68 -3.36
CA TYR A 781 1.45 -7.14 -2.24
C TYR A 781 2.90 -6.97 -2.70
N MET A 782 3.39 -5.73 -2.73
CA MET A 782 4.77 -5.40 -3.09
C MET A 782 5.53 -5.05 -1.81
N TYR A 783 6.49 -5.89 -1.46
CA TYR A 783 7.36 -5.70 -0.31
C TYR A 783 8.62 -4.95 -0.78
N VAL A 784 8.97 -3.89 -0.07
CA VAL A 784 10.11 -3.00 -0.40
C VAL A 784 10.93 -2.78 0.86
N ILE A 785 12.22 -3.11 0.85
CA ILE A 785 13.11 -2.76 1.95
C ILE A 785 13.42 -1.26 1.88
N ASP A 786 13.13 -0.52 2.95
CA ASP A 786 13.66 0.81 3.17
C ASP A 786 14.84 0.72 4.17
N ARG A 787 16.06 0.88 3.66
CA ARG A 787 17.32 0.83 4.43
C ARG A 787 17.44 1.98 5.42
N VAL A 788 16.84 3.14 5.13
CA VAL A 788 16.99 4.37 5.93
C VAL A 788 15.98 4.39 7.07
N ALA A 789 14.74 3.97 6.81
CA ALA A 789 13.69 3.83 7.82
C ALA A 789 13.80 2.53 8.66
N SER A 790 14.65 1.58 8.25
CA SER A 790 14.83 0.25 8.87
C SER A 790 13.53 -0.57 8.93
N GLU A 791 12.87 -0.73 7.78
CA GLU A 791 11.59 -1.44 7.70
C GLU A 791 11.36 -2.06 6.31
N ILE A 792 10.36 -2.94 6.22
CA ILE A 792 9.72 -3.29 4.96
C ILE A 792 8.45 -2.47 4.81
N VAL A 793 8.36 -1.72 3.72
CA VAL A 793 7.20 -0.97 3.30
C VAL A 793 6.37 -1.85 2.36
N VAL A 794 5.11 -2.10 2.71
CA VAL A 794 4.19 -2.91 1.91
C VAL A 794 3.31 -1.99 1.08
N LEU A 795 3.41 -2.12 -0.25
CA LEU A 795 2.70 -1.29 -1.23
C LEU A 795 1.74 -2.14 -2.08
N ASN A 796 0.75 -1.46 -2.67
CA ASN A 796 -0.04 -2.02 -3.76
C ASN A 796 0.75 -1.90 -5.09
N SER A 797 1.06 -3.01 -5.78
CA SER A 797 1.91 -3.00 -6.99
C SER A 797 1.30 -2.35 -8.26
N ASN A 798 0.05 -1.89 -8.20
CA ASN A 798 -0.68 -1.19 -9.28
C ASN A 798 -0.98 0.29 -8.95
N ARG A 799 -1.13 0.61 -7.66
CA ARG A 799 -1.54 1.93 -7.13
C ARG A 799 -0.43 2.67 -6.39
N PHE A 800 0.62 1.97 -5.95
CA PHE A 800 1.69 2.47 -5.08
C PHE A 800 1.20 3.14 -3.78
N THR A 801 -0.04 2.85 -3.38
CA THR A 801 -0.59 3.19 -2.06
C THR A 801 0.05 2.33 -0.99
N LEU A 802 0.43 2.96 0.13
CA LEU A 802 0.88 2.28 1.34
C LEU A 802 -0.24 1.37 1.88
N ILE A 803 0.13 0.12 2.19
CA ILE A 803 -0.72 -0.84 2.90
C ILE A 803 -0.25 -0.91 4.37
N GLU A 804 1.04 -1.16 4.60
CA GLU A 804 1.60 -1.39 5.93
C GLU A 804 3.11 -1.09 5.99
N ARG A 805 3.67 -0.96 7.20
CA ARG A 805 5.12 -0.82 7.47
C ARG A 805 5.53 -1.82 8.55
N ILE A 806 6.54 -2.63 8.26
CA ILE A 806 7.01 -3.74 9.11
C ILE A 806 8.43 -3.42 9.59
N VAL A 807 8.54 -2.89 10.81
CA VAL A 807 9.81 -2.42 11.39
C VAL A 807 10.76 -3.59 11.68
N LEU A 808 12.02 -3.45 11.28
CA LEU A 808 13.06 -4.49 11.33
C LEU A 808 14.39 -3.90 11.87
N PRO A 809 15.32 -4.72 12.41
CA PRO A 809 16.57 -4.20 12.97
C PRO A 809 17.49 -3.45 11.98
N ASP A 810 17.73 -4.02 10.79
CA ASP A 810 18.59 -3.45 9.73
C ASP A 810 18.38 -4.20 8.38
N PRO A 811 17.14 -4.23 7.85
CA PRO A 811 16.78 -5.10 6.72
C PRO A 811 17.61 -4.74 5.48
N THR A 812 18.28 -5.71 4.87
CA THR A 812 19.31 -5.46 3.83
C THR A 812 18.97 -6.06 2.47
N SER A 813 18.61 -7.34 2.44
CA SER A 813 18.04 -8.07 1.30
C SER A 813 17.08 -9.13 1.82
N MET A 814 16.17 -9.61 0.97
CA MET A 814 15.13 -10.56 1.33
C MET A 814 14.85 -11.59 0.24
N SER A 815 14.42 -12.78 0.65
CA SER A 815 13.99 -13.85 -0.25
C SER A 815 12.65 -14.45 0.20
N MET A 816 11.82 -14.86 -0.75
CA MET A 816 10.42 -15.24 -0.53
C MET A 816 10.21 -16.75 -0.71
N SER A 817 9.40 -17.37 0.16
CA SER A 817 9.16 -18.81 0.11
C SER A 817 8.40 -19.23 -1.17
N PRO A 818 8.74 -20.38 -1.79
CA PRO A 818 8.07 -20.86 -3.01
C PRO A 818 6.56 -21.09 -2.89
N ASN A 819 6.04 -21.16 -1.66
CA ASN A 819 4.62 -21.32 -1.35
C ASN A 819 3.90 -20.01 -0.94
N LEU A 820 4.60 -18.86 -0.94
CA LEU A 820 4.11 -17.53 -0.57
C LEU A 820 3.71 -17.32 0.90
N ASP A 821 4.02 -18.25 1.81
CA ASP A 821 3.71 -18.08 3.25
C ASP A 821 4.64 -17.07 3.96
N PHE A 822 5.91 -16.96 3.55
CA PHE A 822 6.93 -16.22 4.32
C PHE A 822 7.93 -15.43 3.45
N ILE A 823 8.49 -14.38 4.03
CA ILE A 823 9.72 -13.71 3.57
C ILE A 823 10.80 -13.85 4.64
N ALA A 824 12.00 -14.27 4.23
CA ALA A 824 13.21 -14.24 5.04
C ALA A 824 14.01 -12.97 4.72
N VAL A 825 14.38 -12.19 5.75
CA VAL A 825 15.04 -10.88 5.61
C VAL A 825 16.35 -10.87 6.38
N THR A 826 17.45 -10.60 5.69
CA THR A 826 18.76 -10.39 6.33
C THR A 826 18.84 -9.05 7.05
N ASN A 827 19.42 -9.05 8.25
CA ASN A 827 19.68 -7.84 9.02
C ASN A 827 21.19 -7.71 9.26
N GLN A 828 21.84 -6.86 8.47
CA GLN A 828 23.29 -6.93 8.28
C GLN A 828 24.10 -6.57 9.55
N ASN A 829 23.71 -5.51 10.27
CA ASN A 829 24.42 -5.05 11.47
C ASN A 829 24.02 -5.78 12.77
N SER A 830 23.06 -6.73 12.72
CA SER A 830 22.64 -7.50 13.91
C SER A 830 22.95 -9.00 13.84
N ASP A 831 23.52 -9.48 12.73
CA ASP A 831 23.77 -10.90 12.43
C ASP A 831 22.50 -11.77 12.47
N LEU A 832 21.33 -11.23 12.11
CA LEU A 832 20.05 -11.93 12.16
C LEU A 832 19.43 -12.15 10.78
N VAL A 833 18.64 -13.21 10.66
CA VAL A 833 17.57 -13.32 9.64
C VAL A 833 16.22 -13.28 10.34
N SER A 834 15.33 -12.40 9.89
CA SER A 834 13.95 -12.29 10.39
C SER A 834 12.98 -12.92 9.40
N PHE A 835 11.99 -13.66 9.92
CA PHE A 835 10.96 -14.33 9.14
C PHE A 835 9.63 -13.61 9.33
N VAL A 836 9.10 -13.05 8.25
CA VAL A 836 7.83 -12.31 8.21
C VAL A 836 6.77 -13.21 7.57
N ASP A 837 5.63 -13.36 8.24
CA ASP A 837 4.44 -14.04 7.70
C ASP A 837 3.76 -13.12 6.67
N ILE A 838 3.54 -13.63 5.46
CA ILE A 838 2.92 -12.90 4.35
C ILE A 838 1.72 -13.64 3.75
N ASN A 839 1.17 -14.64 4.44
CA ASN A 839 -0.05 -15.32 4.02
C ASN A 839 -1.30 -14.52 4.45
N PRO A 840 -2.13 -13.96 3.54
CA PRO A 840 -3.27 -13.12 3.90
C PRO A 840 -4.41 -13.85 4.64
N ALA A 841 -4.37 -15.18 4.71
CA ALA A 841 -5.29 -16.00 5.51
C ALA A 841 -4.76 -16.31 6.93
N SER A 842 -3.53 -15.90 7.26
CA SER A 842 -2.91 -16.13 8.56
C SER A 842 -3.37 -15.12 9.62
N SER A 843 -3.44 -15.56 10.88
CA SER A 843 -3.65 -14.68 12.04
C SER A 843 -2.41 -13.88 12.43
N THR A 844 -1.25 -14.18 11.85
CA THR A 844 0.04 -13.51 12.10
C THR A 844 0.57 -12.76 10.86
N PHE A 845 -0.27 -12.58 9.84
CA PHE A 845 0.03 -11.82 8.64
C PHE A 845 0.71 -10.47 8.93
N HIS A 846 1.77 -10.17 8.19
CA HIS A 846 2.68 -9.02 8.34
C HIS A 846 3.42 -8.89 9.69
N THR A 847 3.42 -9.93 10.53
CA THR A 847 4.24 -9.95 11.76
C THR A 847 5.52 -10.77 11.59
N ILE A 848 6.57 -10.40 12.35
CA ILE A 848 7.79 -11.18 12.46
C ILE A 848 7.50 -12.40 13.36
N VAL A 849 7.35 -13.57 12.76
CA VAL A 849 7.06 -14.83 13.49
C VAL A 849 8.30 -15.44 14.14
N LYS A 850 9.49 -15.18 13.60
CA LYS A 850 10.77 -15.66 14.13
C LYS A 850 11.93 -14.76 13.74
N SER A 851 13.02 -14.81 14.49
CA SER A 851 14.33 -14.28 14.09
C SER A 851 15.44 -15.19 14.57
N VAL A 852 16.46 -15.36 13.74
CA VAL A 852 17.46 -16.44 13.82
C VAL A 852 18.85 -15.83 13.70
N LYS A 853 19.80 -16.21 14.58
CA LYS A 853 21.19 -15.74 14.46
C LYS A 853 21.96 -16.56 13.43
N VAL A 854 22.68 -15.87 12.55
CA VAL A 854 23.53 -16.42 11.49
C VAL A 854 25.00 -16.00 11.69
N GLY A 855 25.82 -16.08 10.64
CA GLY A 855 27.19 -15.56 10.65
C GLY A 855 27.25 -14.02 10.63
N ALA A 856 28.46 -13.48 10.58
CA ALA A 856 28.68 -12.04 10.71
C ALA A 856 28.40 -11.30 9.39
N SER A 857 27.60 -10.22 9.46
CA SER A 857 27.20 -9.41 8.31
C SER A 857 26.48 -10.21 7.21
N PRO A 858 25.28 -10.78 7.50
CA PRO A 858 24.44 -11.42 6.49
C PRO A 858 23.98 -10.40 5.45
N ARG A 859 24.09 -10.76 4.16
CA ARG A 859 23.77 -9.89 3.04
C ARG A 859 22.88 -10.59 2.01
N GLY A 860 23.43 -11.23 0.99
CA GLY A 860 22.62 -11.97 0.00
C GLY A 860 21.96 -13.21 0.60
N ILE A 861 20.75 -13.51 0.15
CA ILE A 861 19.91 -14.59 0.67
C ILE A 861 19.11 -15.21 -0.47
N ALA A 862 18.94 -16.53 -0.48
CA ALA A 862 18.07 -17.21 -1.44
C ALA A 862 17.32 -18.37 -0.78
N TRP A 863 16.00 -18.38 -0.95
CA TRP A 863 15.13 -19.50 -0.58
C TRP A 863 15.19 -20.56 -1.68
N GLU A 864 15.40 -21.83 -1.31
CA GLU A 864 15.44 -22.93 -2.27
C GLU A 864 14.05 -23.14 -2.89
N THR A 865 14.02 -23.25 -4.22
CA THR A 865 12.84 -23.24 -5.09
C THR A 865 11.82 -24.38 -4.87
N GLY A 866 12.21 -25.47 -4.24
CA GLY A 866 11.38 -26.58 -3.77
C GLY A 866 10.99 -26.48 -2.29
N ASN A 867 11.29 -25.37 -1.62
CA ASN A 867 10.97 -25.07 -0.22
C ASN A 867 11.68 -25.95 0.81
N GLU A 868 12.93 -26.37 0.55
CA GLU A 868 13.73 -27.18 1.48
C GLU A 868 14.55 -26.34 2.48
N ASP A 869 15.31 -25.38 1.98
CA ASP A 869 16.34 -24.63 2.71
C ASP A 869 16.31 -23.13 2.36
N ILE A 870 16.95 -22.30 3.19
CA ILE A 870 17.32 -20.92 2.89
C ILE A 870 18.84 -20.77 3.05
N LEU A 871 19.53 -20.30 2.01
CA LEU A 871 20.97 -20.03 2.02
C LEU A 871 21.22 -18.54 2.30
N VAL A 872 22.13 -18.24 3.23
CA VAL A 872 22.42 -16.88 3.71
C VAL A 872 23.93 -16.61 3.62
N CYS A 873 24.32 -15.65 2.79
CA CYS A 873 25.71 -15.21 2.65
C CYS A 873 26.11 -14.25 3.78
N ASN A 874 27.03 -14.69 4.64
CA ASN A 874 27.59 -13.89 5.73
C ASN A 874 28.94 -13.33 5.28
N GLU A 875 28.92 -12.08 4.80
CA GLU A 875 30.04 -11.49 4.07
C GLU A 875 31.28 -11.33 4.98
N ALA A 876 31.09 -10.86 6.21
CA ALA A 876 32.21 -10.55 7.11
C ALA A 876 32.81 -11.79 7.79
N SER A 877 32.03 -12.84 8.07
CA SER A 877 32.57 -14.11 8.58
C SER A 877 33.08 -15.06 7.50
N GLY A 878 32.93 -14.73 6.21
CA GLY A 878 33.40 -15.56 5.11
C GLY A 878 32.67 -16.90 5.01
N SER A 879 31.37 -16.94 5.37
CA SER A 879 30.62 -18.18 5.56
C SER A 879 29.22 -18.12 4.96
N VAL A 880 28.63 -19.25 4.62
CA VAL A 880 27.19 -19.35 4.32
C VAL A 880 26.48 -20.12 5.42
N SER A 881 25.37 -19.59 5.92
CA SER A 881 24.48 -20.28 6.86
C SER A 881 23.31 -20.88 6.08
N ILE A 882 22.95 -22.11 6.42
CA ILE A 882 21.87 -22.87 5.79
C ILE A 882 20.80 -23.06 6.86
N ILE A 883 19.65 -22.43 6.65
CA ILE A 883 18.48 -22.48 7.53
C ILE A 883 17.47 -23.47 6.95
N SER A 884 16.88 -24.34 7.78
CA SER A 884 15.83 -25.25 7.31
C SER A 884 14.50 -24.50 7.15
N ALA A 885 13.78 -24.75 6.05
CA ALA A 885 12.47 -24.14 5.82
C ALA A 885 11.34 -24.78 6.67
N PHE A 886 11.62 -25.85 7.42
CA PHE A 886 10.63 -26.56 8.26
C PHE A 886 10.41 -25.90 9.62
N ASP A 887 11.47 -25.32 10.18
CA ASP A 887 11.52 -24.82 11.56
C ASP A 887 12.20 -23.44 11.68
N PHE A 888 12.82 -22.95 10.61
CA PHE A 888 13.69 -21.78 10.58
C PHE A 888 14.81 -21.85 11.65
N GLU A 889 15.52 -22.97 11.74
CA GLU A 889 16.79 -23.08 12.48
C GLU A 889 17.99 -23.24 11.55
N VAL A 890 19.16 -22.73 11.97
CA VAL A 890 20.43 -22.93 11.25
C VAL A 890 20.86 -24.38 11.38
N ARG A 891 20.55 -25.20 10.37
CA ARG A 891 20.94 -26.62 10.34
C ARG A 891 22.42 -26.83 10.01
N LYS A 892 23.06 -25.87 9.32
CA LYS A 892 24.49 -25.93 8.98
C LYS A 892 25.08 -24.54 8.75
N THR A 893 26.39 -24.39 8.97
CA THR A 893 27.16 -23.25 8.47
C THR A 893 28.41 -23.79 7.79
N ILE A 894 28.66 -23.33 6.56
CA ILE A 894 29.78 -23.72 5.70
C ILE A 894 30.78 -22.57 5.59
N THR A 895 32.07 -22.90 5.64
CA THR A 895 33.21 -21.97 5.57
C THR A 895 34.27 -22.40 4.56
N ASN A 896 34.28 -23.69 4.19
CA ASN A 896 35.26 -24.25 3.28
C ASN A 896 35.07 -23.69 1.86
N GLN A 897 36.18 -23.29 1.24
CA GLN A 897 36.21 -22.73 -0.11
C GLN A 897 35.38 -21.44 -0.29
N LEU A 898 35.07 -20.68 0.76
CA LEU A 898 34.40 -19.37 0.66
C LEU A 898 35.38 -18.22 0.92
N LYS A 899 35.10 -17.04 0.33
CA LYS A 899 35.94 -15.83 0.42
C LYS A 899 35.06 -14.58 0.32
N THR A 900 34.51 -14.16 1.46
CA THR A 900 33.54 -13.06 1.56
C THR A 900 32.38 -13.27 0.55
N PRO A 901 31.54 -14.31 0.78
CA PRO A 901 30.38 -14.57 -0.05
C PRO A 901 29.35 -13.46 0.19
N PHE A 902 28.76 -12.93 -0.88
CA PHE A 902 27.91 -11.75 -0.77
C PHE A 902 26.56 -11.84 -1.50
N GLU A 903 26.42 -12.67 -2.53
CA GLU A 903 25.14 -13.09 -3.13
C GLU A 903 25.08 -14.62 -3.31
N VAL A 904 23.88 -15.16 -3.49
CA VAL A 904 23.61 -16.57 -3.82
C VAL A 904 22.32 -16.69 -4.64
N CYS A 905 22.25 -17.68 -5.54
CA CYS A 905 20.98 -18.16 -6.09
C CYS A 905 20.92 -19.69 -6.07
N THR A 906 19.75 -20.29 -6.24
CA THR A 906 19.52 -21.75 -6.17
C THR A 906 18.88 -22.32 -7.43
N SER A 907 19.19 -23.58 -7.75
CA SER A 907 18.41 -24.41 -8.68
C SER A 907 17.46 -25.32 -7.91
N PRO A 908 16.35 -25.79 -8.52
CA PRO A 908 15.52 -26.86 -7.98
C PRO A 908 16.25 -28.20 -7.85
N ARG A 909 15.77 -29.06 -6.95
CA ARG A 909 16.25 -30.44 -6.75
C ARG A 909 15.97 -31.31 -7.99
N GLN A 910 17.03 -31.78 -8.65
CA GLN A 910 16.99 -32.51 -9.93
C GLN A 910 16.56 -33.99 -9.78
N THR A 911 15.35 -34.24 -9.28
CA THR A 911 14.83 -35.61 -9.05
C THR A 911 14.32 -36.28 -10.33
N LEU A 912 13.61 -35.55 -11.21
CA LEU A 912 12.99 -36.08 -12.44
C LEU A 912 13.39 -35.33 -13.74
N PHE A 913 14.32 -34.38 -13.65
CA PHE A 913 14.78 -33.54 -14.74
C PHE A 913 16.27 -33.19 -14.54
N GLY A 914 16.84 -32.39 -15.44
CA GLY A 914 18.26 -32.02 -15.40
C GLY A 914 19.14 -33.27 -15.49
N TYR A 915 20.13 -33.40 -14.60
CA TYR A 915 21.03 -34.54 -14.56
C TYR A 915 20.52 -35.74 -13.75
N LEU A 916 19.26 -35.73 -13.27
CA LEU A 916 18.65 -36.83 -12.49
C LEU A 916 19.44 -37.23 -11.23
N ARG A 917 20.16 -36.27 -10.63
CA ARG A 917 21.04 -36.49 -9.47
C ARG A 917 20.32 -36.52 -8.14
N ASP A 918 19.07 -36.05 -8.09
CA ASP A 918 18.28 -35.87 -6.86
C ASP A 918 18.99 -35.01 -5.79
N VAL A 919 19.69 -33.97 -6.27
CA VAL A 919 20.35 -32.90 -5.51
C VAL A 919 19.89 -31.53 -6.03
N TYR A 920 19.95 -30.50 -5.18
CA TYR A 920 19.82 -29.10 -5.61
C TYR A 920 21.17 -28.40 -5.51
N TYR A 921 21.39 -27.35 -6.32
CA TYR A 921 22.63 -26.58 -6.32
C TYR A 921 22.44 -25.15 -5.83
N GLY A 922 23.38 -24.67 -5.01
CA GLY A 922 23.54 -23.27 -4.63
C GLY A 922 24.76 -22.66 -5.32
N TYR A 923 24.58 -21.53 -6.01
CA TYR A 923 25.63 -20.79 -6.70
C TYR A 923 26.03 -19.59 -5.83
N ILE A 924 27.05 -19.77 -4.98
CA ILE A 924 27.47 -18.76 -4.00
C ILE A 924 28.55 -17.87 -4.64
N LEU A 925 28.35 -16.55 -4.60
CA LEU A 925 29.20 -15.56 -5.27
C LEU A 925 30.14 -14.87 -4.28
N ASP A 926 31.45 -15.09 -4.42
CA ASP A 926 32.49 -14.46 -3.60
C ASP A 926 32.96 -13.12 -4.19
N ARG A 927 33.29 -12.13 -3.33
CA ARG A 927 33.89 -10.85 -3.78
C ARG A 927 35.20 -11.03 -4.56
N ASP A 928 35.89 -12.16 -4.37
CA ASP A 928 37.11 -12.51 -5.13
C ASP A 928 36.84 -12.89 -6.60
N GLY A 929 35.56 -12.89 -7.02
CA GLY A 929 35.14 -13.13 -8.40
C GLY A 929 34.96 -14.60 -8.77
N SER A 930 35.06 -15.53 -7.81
CA SER A 930 34.74 -16.94 -8.04
C SER A 930 33.34 -17.31 -7.56
N VAL A 931 32.76 -18.33 -8.18
CA VAL A 931 31.54 -18.99 -7.72
C VAL A 931 31.93 -20.24 -6.95
N ALA A 932 31.31 -20.47 -5.79
CA ALA A 932 31.37 -21.72 -5.06
C ALA A 932 30.08 -22.52 -5.31
N LEU A 933 30.22 -23.78 -5.72
CA LEU A 933 29.09 -24.66 -5.97
C LEU A 933 28.79 -25.46 -4.70
N TYR A 934 27.67 -25.17 -4.06
CA TYR A 934 27.07 -25.95 -2.99
C TYR A 934 26.14 -27.02 -3.59
N GLU A 935 26.12 -28.24 -3.01
CA GLU A 935 25.24 -29.33 -3.42
C GLU A 935 24.50 -29.94 -2.22
N SER A 936 23.17 -29.82 -2.16
CA SER A 936 22.36 -30.46 -1.10
C SER A 936 21.91 -31.87 -1.48
N GLY A 937 22.18 -32.82 -0.59
CA GLY A 937 21.52 -34.11 -0.54
C GLY A 937 21.96 -34.89 0.70
N PRO A 938 21.29 -36.00 1.04
CA PRO A 938 21.63 -36.80 2.22
C PRO A 938 23.10 -37.20 2.22
N ASN A 939 23.80 -36.83 3.30
CA ASN A 939 25.19 -37.17 3.56
C ASN A 939 25.31 -38.45 4.43
N GLY A 940 26.52 -38.95 4.62
CA GLY A 940 26.79 -40.16 5.41
C GLY A 940 26.75 -41.47 4.61
N VAL A 941 26.57 -42.60 5.30
CA VAL A 941 26.66 -43.95 4.70
C VAL A 941 25.52 -44.17 3.70
N ASN A 942 25.88 -44.48 2.45
CA ASN A 942 24.96 -44.56 1.30
C ASN A 942 24.25 -43.23 0.95
N GLY A 943 24.75 -42.09 1.45
CA GLY A 943 24.33 -40.76 1.00
C GLY A 943 24.67 -40.52 -0.48
N TRP A 944 24.08 -39.49 -1.09
CA TRP A 944 24.28 -39.13 -2.50
C TRP A 944 24.49 -37.64 -2.77
N GLY A 945 24.40 -36.78 -1.75
CA GLY A 945 24.83 -35.38 -1.83
C GLY A 945 25.90 -35.09 -0.77
N TYR A 946 26.73 -34.07 -1.01
CA TYR A 946 27.73 -33.65 -0.02
C TYR A 946 27.15 -32.78 1.10
N ASP A 947 26.03 -32.08 0.84
CA ASP A 947 25.47 -31.06 1.74
C ASP A 947 26.48 -29.94 2.04
N ASP A 948 27.43 -29.69 1.13
CA ASP A 948 28.57 -28.79 1.32
C ASP A 948 29.07 -28.23 -0.02
N VAL A 949 30.10 -27.38 -0.01
CA VAL A 949 30.75 -26.86 -1.22
C VAL A 949 31.60 -27.95 -1.89
N VAL A 950 31.12 -28.45 -3.03
CA VAL A 950 31.79 -29.49 -3.81
C VAL A 950 32.93 -28.96 -4.68
N GLY A 951 33.03 -27.65 -4.90
CA GLY A 951 34.15 -27.04 -5.61
C GLY A 951 33.86 -25.65 -6.15
N LYS A 952 34.77 -25.17 -7.01
CA LYS A 952 34.64 -23.91 -7.75
C LYS A 952 34.84 -24.12 -9.25
N PRO A 953 33.94 -23.63 -10.12
CA PRO A 953 34.22 -23.52 -11.55
C PRO A 953 35.47 -22.66 -11.81
N THR A 954 36.15 -22.90 -12.92
CA THR A 954 37.41 -22.19 -13.29
C THR A 954 37.21 -20.72 -13.67
N MET A 955 35.98 -20.32 -13.99
CA MET A 955 35.58 -18.97 -14.40
C MET A 955 35.79 -17.96 -13.27
N LYS A 956 36.34 -16.79 -13.64
CA LYS A 956 36.53 -15.64 -12.75
C LYS A 956 35.85 -14.41 -13.33
N PHE A 957 34.83 -13.92 -12.62
CA PHE A 957 34.06 -12.72 -12.95
C PHE A 957 34.68 -11.53 -12.20
N ASN A 958 35.11 -10.47 -12.89
CA ASN A 958 35.80 -9.38 -12.20
C ASN A 958 34.80 -8.50 -11.42
N LYS A 959 35.02 -8.29 -10.11
CA LYS A 959 34.16 -7.51 -9.19
C LYS A 959 32.65 -7.70 -9.46
N PRO A 960 32.09 -8.91 -9.26
CA PRO A 960 30.70 -9.15 -9.61
C PRO A 960 29.74 -8.34 -8.71
N LYS A 961 28.48 -8.18 -9.16
CA LYS A 961 27.49 -7.25 -8.60
C LYS A 961 26.23 -7.95 -8.11
N ALA A 962 25.61 -8.76 -8.96
CA ALA A 962 24.38 -9.50 -8.73
C ALA A 962 24.44 -10.88 -9.42
N ILE A 963 23.55 -11.79 -9.00
CA ILE A 963 23.38 -13.13 -9.57
C ILE A 963 21.89 -13.49 -9.56
N GLN A 964 21.39 -14.09 -10.65
CA GLN A 964 20.01 -14.57 -10.76
C GLN A 964 20.03 -15.94 -11.44
N ALA A 965 19.17 -16.87 -11.00
CA ALA A 965 19.11 -18.21 -11.59
C ALA A 965 18.60 -18.17 -13.04
N ASP A 966 19.10 -19.05 -13.91
CA ASP A 966 18.69 -19.08 -15.32
C ASP A 966 17.34 -19.79 -15.49
N TYR A 967 16.27 -19.01 -15.63
CA TYR A 967 14.88 -19.48 -15.76
C TYR A 967 14.65 -20.46 -16.91
N ASN A 968 15.48 -20.35 -17.96
CA ASN A 968 15.34 -21.16 -19.17
C ASN A 968 16.06 -22.53 -19.06
N SER A 969 16.84 -22.80 -18.02
CA SER A 969 17.71 -24.00 -17.91
C SER A 969 17.27 -25.03 -16.87
N LEU A 970 16.58 -26.09 -17.31
CA LEU A 970 16.32 -27.30 -16.50
C LEU A 970 17.59 -28.02 -16.01
N PHE A 971 18.74 -27.80 -16.66
CA PHE A 971 20.02 -28.38 -16.24
C PHE A 971 20.73 -27.59 -15.14
N GLY A 972 20.23 -26.38 -14.84
CA GLY A 972 20.85 -25.43 -13.92
C GLY A 972 21.77 -24.45 -14.64
N GLY A 973 21.91 -23.27 -14.03
CA GLY A 973 22.73 -22.17 -14.50
C GLY A 973 22.37 -20.87 -13.79
N CYS A 974 23.17 -19.84 -13.97
CA CYS A 974 22.94 -18.52 -13.39
C CYS A 974 23.52 -17.40 -14.25
N TRP A 975 22.81 -16.29 -14.33
CA TRP A 975 23.29 -15.05 -14.92
C TRP A 975 24.00 -14.23 -13.85
N ILE A 976 25.22 -13.80 -14.13
CA ILE A 976 26.09 -13.04 -13.22
C ILE A 976 26.38 -11.68 -13.85
N VAL A 977 26.15 -10.61 -13.08
CA VAL A 977 26.45 -9.22 -13.46
C VAL A 977 27.84 -8.86 -12.94
N HIS A 978 28.74 -8.34 -13.79
CA HIS A 978 30.15 -8.12 -13.42
C HIS A 978 30.86 -7.03 -14.23
N GLU A 979 32.15 -6.80 -13.96
CA GLU A 979 33.07 -6.05 -14.82
C GLU A 979 33.88 -6.99 -15.72
N ASP A 980 34.32 -6.49 -16.87
CA ASP A 980 35.16 -7.14 -17.90
C ASP A 980 34.57 -8.40 -18.55
N GLN A 981 34.25 -8.34 -19.84
CA GLN A 981 33.66 -9.46 -20.60
C GLN A 981 34.64 -10.65 -20.69
N ILE A 982 34.12 -11.85 -20.48
CA ILE A 982 34.87 -13.13 -20.53
C ILE A 982 34.42 -13.98 -21.73
N LYS A 983 35.26 -14.95 -22.11
CA LYS A 983 34.95 -15.97 -23.13
C LYS A 983 34.34 -17.20 -22.47
N LYS A 984 33.91 -18.17 -23.29
CA LYS A 984 33.32 -19.44 -22.86
C LYS A 984 34.16 -20.24 -21.84
N ASP A 985 35.48 -20.16 -21.95
CA ASP A 985 36.46 -20.80 -21.07
C ASP A 985 36.78 -19.99 -19.79
N GLY A 986 36.08 -18.87 -19.57
CA GLY A 986 36.35 -17.93 -18.48
C GLY A 986 37.54 -17.01 -18.69
N THR A 987 38.26 -17.08 -19.81
CA THR A 987 39.38 -16.17 -20.07
C THR A 987 38.88 -14.77 -20.46
N PRO A 988 39.55 -13.68 -20.03
CA PRO A 988 39.16 -12.33 -20.44
C PRO A 988 39.18 -12.15 -21.96
N THR A 989 38.19 -11.41 -22.48
CA THR A 989 38.17 -10.96 -23.89
C THR A 989 39.15 -9.81 -24.15
N GLY A 990 39.50 -9.06 -23.11
CA GLY A 990 40.23 -7.80 -23.20
C GLY A 990 39.33 -6.56 -23.16
N LYS A 991 38.01 -6.69 -23.38
CA LYS A 991 37.06 -5.57 -23.23
C LYS A 991 36.89 -5.20 -21.76
N LYS A 992 36.98 -3.91 -21.46
CA LYS A 992 36.92 -3.34 -20.11
C LYS A 992 35.65 -2.51 -19.93
N GLY A 993 35.04 -2.60 -18.75
CA GLY A 993 33.75 -1.96 -18.46
C GLY A 993 32.72 -2.97 -17.92
N GLY A 994 31.43 -2.69 -18.09
CA GLY A 994 30.37 -3.61 -17.68
C GLY A 994 30.30 -4.90 -18.50
N ALA A 995 29.79 -5.95 -17.87
CA ALA A 995 29.47 -7.22 -18.50
C ALA A 995 28.35 -7.98 -17.76
N VAL A 996 27.70 -8.89 -18.47
CA VAL A 996 26.80 -9.90 -17.88
C VAL A 996 27.03 -11.25 -18.58
N SER A 997 27.08 -12.33 -17.82
CA SER A 997 27.44 -13.67 -18.33
C SER A 997 26.54 -14.75 -17.77
N ASN A 998 26.09 -15.68 -18.62
CA ASN A 998 25.42 -16.90 -18.17
C ASN A 998 26.46 -17.99 -17.89
N LEU A 999 26.48 -18.52 -16.66
CA LEU A 999 27.28 -19.67 -16.23
C LEU A 999 26.38 -20.91 -16.21
N VAL A 1000 26.58 -21.84 -17.15
CA VAL A 1000 25.79 -23.08 -17.27
C VAL A 1000 26.58 -24.32 -16.89
N LEU A 1001 25.86 -25.38 -16.51
CA LEU A 1001 26.39 -26.74 -16.41
C LEU A 1001 26.39 -27.37 -17.82
N GLU A 1002 27.51 -27.26 -18.55
CA GLU A 1002 27.63 -27.72 -19.93
C GLU A 1002 27.53 -29.25 -20.07
N SER A 1003 28.05 -30.00 -19.10
CA SER A 1003 27.89 -31.45 -19.05
C SER A 1003 28.10 -31.97 -17.63
N ALA A 1004 27.34 -32.98 -17.21
CA ALA A 1004 27.59 -33.69 -15.97
C ALA A 1004 27.19 -35.17 -16.03
N THR A 1005 27.82 -36.02 -15.21
CA THR A 1005 27.40 -37.42 -15.04
C THR A 1005 25.93 -37.50 -14.57
N PHE A 1006 25.12 -38.29 -15.26
CA PHE A 1006 23.69 -38.49 -14.96
C PHE A 1006 23.44 -39.50 -13.83
N GLY A 1007 22.32 -39.32 -13.12
CA GLY A 1007 21.85 -40.22 -12.06
C GLY A 1007 22.40 -39.88 -10.67
N LYS A 1008 21.83 -40.48 -9.62
CA LYS A 1008 22.28 -40.27 -8.24
C LYS A 1008 23.74 -40.73 -8.06
N LEU A 1009 24.59 -39.82 -7.61
CA LEU A 1009 26.01 -40.11 -7.37
C LEU A 1009 26.24 -40.44 -5.89
N TYR A 1010 26.38 -41.73 -5.56
CA TYR A 1010 26.60 -42.15 -4.18
C TYR A 1010 27.99 -41.76 -3.64
N LEU A 1011 28.03 -41.35 -2.37
CA LEU A 1011 29.27 -41.06 -1.65
C LEU A 1011 30.11 -42.33 -1.52
N GLY A 1012 31.32 -42.32 -2.09
CA GLY A 1012 32.23 -43.48 -2.15
C GLY A 1012 32.32 -44.17 -3.52
N ALA A 1013 31.58 -43.71 -4.54
CA ALA A 1013 31.83 -44.10 -5.92
C ALA A 1013 33.18 -43.56 -6.43
N SER A 1014 33.73 -44.17 -7.48
CA SER A 1014 35.00 -43.75 -8.13
C SER A 1014 34.83 -42.54 -9.06
N ILE A 1015 34.28 -41.45 -8.52
CA ILE A 1015 34.02 -40.16 -9.18
C ILE A 1015 35.03 -39.09 -8.72
N ASN A 1016 35.17 -37.98 -9.44
CA ASN A 1016 35.96 -36.86 -8.95
C ASN A 1016 35.23 -36.18 -7.75
N PRO A 1017 35.83 -36.10 -6.54
CA PRO A 1017 35.21 -35.40 -5.42
C PRO A 1017 35.13 -33.88 -5.63
N GLN A 1018 35.96 -33.30 -6.50
CA GLN A 1018 35.86 -31.88 -6.87
C GLN A 1018 34.88 -31.69 -8.02
N LEU A 1019 33.90 -30.80 -7.83
CA LEU A 1019 32.80 -30.51 -8.77
C LEU A 1019 31.93 -31.71 -9.22
N ARG A 1020 32.18 -32.93 -8.71
CA ARG A 1020 31.36 -34.13 -8.96
C ARG A 1020 31.07 -34.39 -10.43
N ASP A 1021 32.13 -34.39 -11.24
CA ASP A 1021 32.09 -34.58 -12.69
C ASP A 1021 31.15 -33.59 -13.42
N ILE A 1022 31.00 -32.35 -12.92
CA ILE A 1022 30.30 -31.25 -13.60
C ILE A 1022 31.32 -30.36 -14.31
N ASN A 1023 31.14 -30.18 -15.62
CA ASN A 1023 31.84 -29.16 -16.41
C ASN A 1023 30.97 -27.91 -16.54
N PHE A 1024 31.60 -26.74 -16.45
CA PHE A 1024 30.95 -25.44 -16.54
C PHE A 1024 31.49 -24.63 -17.71
N ALA A 1025 30.62 -23.83 -18.33
CA ALA A 1025 30.99 -22.93 -19.42
C ALA A 1025 30.19 -21.63 -19.40
N VAL A 1026 30.66 -20.63 -20.13
CA VAL A 1026 29.98 -19.35 -20.34
C VAL A 1026 29.51 -19.22 -21.81
N PRO A 1027 28.36 -19.83 -22.18
CA PRO A 1027 27.89 -19.81 -23.58
C PRO A 1027 27.51 -18.41 -24.07
N VAL A 1028 27.08 -17.52 -23.17
CA VAL A 1028 26.73 -16.12 -23.46
C VAL A 1028 27.44 -15.21 -22.48
N SER A 1029 28.16 -14.21 -22.99
CA SER A 1029 28.71 -13.10 -22.23
C SER A 1029 28.53 -11.82 -23.05
N VAL A 1030 27.83 -10.83 -22.51
CA VAL A 1030 27.60 -9.51 -23.11
C VAL A 1030 28.53 -8.51 -22.44
N GLY A 1031 29.13 -7.60 -23.21
CA GLY A 1031 30.19 -6.71 -22.73
C GLY A 1031 29.97 -5.24 -23.06
N SER A 1032 30.94 -4.41 -22.67
CA SER A 1032 30.97 -2.95 -22.88
C SER A 1032 31.10 -2.49 -24.35
N ASP A 1033 31.12 -3.42 -25.31
CA ASP A 1033 30.90 -3.14 -26.73
C ASP A 1033 29.43 -3.12 -27.13
N GLN A 1034 28.53 -3.53 -26.22
CA GLN A 1034 27.08 -3.44 -26.39
C GLN A 1034 26.43 -2.65 -25.26
N LEU A 1035 26.78 -2.96 -24.00
CA LEU A 1035 26.18 -2.33 -22.80
C LEU A 1035 26.56 -0.84 -22.68
N THR A 1036 25.63 -0.02 -22.22
CA THR A 1036 25.80 1.44 -22.06
C THR A 1036 26.74 1.85 -20.93
N GLY A 1037 27.05 0.94 -20.01
CA GLY A 1037 27.83 1.24 -18.82
C GLY A 1037 28.10 0.02 -17.98
N LEU A 1038 28.18 0.20 -16.67
CA LEU A 1038 28.30 -0.88 -15.70
C LEU A 1038 26.91 -1.26 -15.17
N PRO A 1039 26.35 -2.42 -15.54
CA PRO A 1039 25.15 -2.93 -14.90
C PRO A 1039 25.43 -3.30 -13.42
N VAL A 1040 24.40 -3.18 -12.57
CA VAL A 1040 24.49 -3.53 -11.14
C VAL A 1040 23.46 -4.56 -10.69
N ASP A 1041 22.30 -4.63 -11.36
CA ASP A 1041 21.22 -5.58 -11.06
C ASP A 1041 20.52 -6.02 -12.35
N ILE A 1042 19.74 -7.10 -12.27
CA ILE A 1042 19.18 -7.88 -13.39
C ILE A 1042 17.73 -8.28 -13.11
N ALA A 1043 16.93 -8.42 -14.19
CA ALA A 1043 15.61 -9.02 -14.17
C ALA A 1043 15.25 -9.57 -15.57
N PHE A 1044 14.18 -10.37 -15.68
CA PHE A 1044 13.72 -10.96 -16.94
C PHE A 1044 12.22 -10.71 -17.21
N ASP A 1045 11.77 -10.79 -18.47
CA ASP A 1045 10.34 -10.68 -18.75
C ASP A 1045 9.53 -11.88 -18.21
N ASN A 1046 8.42 -11.58 -17.54
CA ASN A 1046 7.36 -12.49 -17.09
C ASN A 1046 6.50 -13.12 -18.22
N GLN A 1047 6.69 -12.69 -19.47
CA GLN A 1047 5.72 -12.70 -20.59
C GLN A 1047 4.98 -14.04 -20.78
N MET A 1048 5.77 -15.12 -20.85
CA MET A 1048 5.32 -16.48 -21.15
C MET A 1048 5.67 -17.37 -19.95
N ASN A 1049 4.67 -17.69 -19.12
CA ASN A 1049 4.89 -18.42 -17.87
C ASN A 1049 3.79 -19.46 -17.57
N PHE A 1050 4.19 -20.51 -16.85
CA PHE A 1050 3.36 -21.59 -16.33
C PHE A 1050 2.98 -21.40 -14.85
N GLY A 1051 2.97 -20.16 -14.34
CA GLY A 1051 2.67 -19.86 -12.94
C GLY A 1051 1.30 -20.34 -12.44
N GLY A 1052 0.34 -20.58 -13.34
CA GLY A 1052 -0.94 -21.24 -13.05
C GLY A 1052 -0.88 -22.77 -12.87
N LEU A 1053 0.29 -23.41 -12.95
CA LEU A 1053 0.49 -24.83 -12.62
C LEU A 1053 1.07 -24.98 -11.19
N PRO A 1054 0.83 -26.14 -10.53
CA PRO A 1054 1.41 -26.42 -9.21
C PRO A 1054 2.93 -26.33 -9.20
N THR A 1055 3.47 -25.74 -8.14
CA THR A 1055 4.91 -25.76 -7.82
C THR A 1055 5.42 -27.20 -7.79
N TYR A 1056 6.53 -27.46 -8.48
CA TYR A 1056 7.24 -28.74 -8.34
C TYR A 1056 8.10 -28.72 -7.07
N GLN A 1057 7.94 -29.71 -6.20
CA GLN A 1057 8.75 -29.86 -4.99
C GLN A 1057 8.99 -31.35 -4.67
N SER A 1058 10.07 -31.66 -3.93
CA SER A 1058 10.33 -33.02 -3.46
C SER A 1058 9.45 -33.35 -2.24
N PRO A 1059 8.63 -34.41 -2.27
CA PRO A 1059 7.80 -34.79 -1.12
C PRO A 1059 8.61 -35.37 0.05
N GLN A 1060 9.92 -35.57 -0.09
CA GLN A 1060 10.82 -36.00 0.99
C GLN A 1060 11.51 -34.83 1.71
N PHE A 1061 11.71 -33.69 1.03
CA PHE A 1061 12.60 -32.62 1.50
C PHE A 1061 11.96 -31.23 1.55
N ALA A 1062 10.77 -31.04 0.96
CA ALA A 1062 10.08 -29.75 0.97
C ALA A 1062 9.28 -29.52 2.25
N ALA A 1063 9.35 -28.31 2.81
CA ALA A 1063 8.49 -27.85 3.88
C ALA A 1063 7.07 -27.51 3.36
N GLY A 1064 6.06 -27.72 4.21
CA GLY A 1064 4.67 -27.38 3.91
C GLY A 1064 4.04 -28.21 2.79
N GLN A 1065 3.16 -27.59 2.00
CA GLN A 1065 2.54 -28.16 0.80
C GLN A 1065 2.75 -27.20 -0.38
N PRO A 1066 2.86 -27.71 -1.63
CA PRO A 1066 3.06 -26.85 -2.79
C PRO A 1066 1.80 -26.03 -3.05
N ILE A 1067 1.96 -24.71 -3.19
CA ILE A 1067 0.86 -23.86 -3.64
C ILE A 1067 0.48 -24.23 -5.09
N SER A 1068 -0.83 -24.28 -5.37
CA SER A 1068 -1.38 -24.79 -6.64
C SER A 1068 -1.25 -23.82 -7.81
N ILE A 1069 -1.03 -22.53 -7.53
CA ILE A 1069 -0.89 -21.40 -8.46
C ILE A 1069 0.10 -20.38 -7.87
N ASN A 1070 0.66 -19.48 -8.68
CA ASN A 1070 1.42 -18.28 -8.30
C ASN A 1070 2.72 -18.45 -7.48
N GLY A 1071 3.05 -19.64 -6.98
CA GLY A 1071 4.28 -19.88 -6.19
C GLY A 1071 5.60 -19.52 -6.88
N LYS A 1072 6.67 -19.30 -6.10
CA LYS A 1072 7.98 -18.77 -6.57
C LYS A 1072 9.01 -19.82 -7.02
N SER A 1073 8.58 -21.02 -7.41
CA SER A 1073 9.50 -22.05 -7.93
C SER A 1073 9.92 -21.78 -9.38
N LEU A 1074 11.16 -22.12 -9.73
CA LEU A 1074 11.67 -22.07 -11.11
C LEU A 1074 11.06 -23.12 -12.04
N VAL A 1075 10.41 -24.15 -11.50
CA VAL A 1075 9.89 -25.28 -12.28
C VAL A 1075 8.48 -25.71 -11.83
N ARG A 1076 7.73 -26.27 -12.78
CA ARG A 1076 6.33 -26.70 -12.61
C ARG A 1076 6.17 -28.19 -12.83
N ALA A 1077 5.22 -28.78 -12.10
CA ALA A 1077 4.80 -30.15 -12.38
C ALA A 1077 4.16 -30.23 -13.77
N GLY A 1078 4.62 -31.17 -14.60
CA GLY A 1078 4.11 -31.36 -15.95
C GLY A 1078 2.66 -31.86 -15.99
N THR A 1079 2.02 -31.75 -17.16
CA THR A 1079 0.61 -32.10 -17.35
C THR A 1079 0.33 -33.56 -16.95
N PHE A 1080 -0.76 -33.79 -16.21
CA PHE A 1080 -1.10 -35.08 -15.60
C PHE A 1080 -0.05 -35.64 -14.61
N GLY A 1081 0.89 -34.82 -14.12
CA GLY A 1081 1.94 -35.22 -13.19
C GLY A 1081 3.12 -35.96 -13.84
N ILE A 1082 3.27 -35.85 -15.17
CA ILE A 1082 4.37 -36.47 -15.91
C ILE A 1082 5.32 -35.37 -16.43
N GLY A 1083 6.59 -35.46 -16.05
CA GLY A 1083 7.61 -34.49 -16.45
C GLY A 1083 7.62 -33.20 -15.61
N VAL A 1084 8.50 -32.29 -15.99
CA VAL A 1084 8.74 -30.99 -15.34
C VAL A 1084 9.01 -29.95 -16.42
N ASN A 1085 8.39 -28.77 -16.29
CA ASN A 1085 8.57 -27.64 -17.21
C ASN A 1085 9.30 -26.49 -16.49
N ASN A 1086 9.98 -25.62 -17.24
CA ASN A 1086 10.38 -24.30 -16.73
C ASN A 1086 9.13 -23.52 -16.27
N THR A 1087 9.25 -22.69 -15.23
CA THR A 1087 8.16 -21.78 -14.83
C THR A 1087 7.96 -20.64 -15.83
N CYS A 1088 9.01 -20.21 -16.53
CA CYS A 1088 8.96 -19.14 -17.52
C CYS A 1088 9.93 -19.44 -18.68
N GLU A 1089 9.62 -18.94 -19.87
CA GLU A 1089 10.59 -18.80 -20.97
C GLU A 1089 10.76 -17.32 -21.32
N SER A 1090 11.75 -16.67 -20.69
CA SER A 1090 12.03 -15.25 -20.92
C SER A 1090 12.76 -15.04 -22.25
N VAL A 1091 12.37 -13.99 -22.97
CA VAL A 1091 12.92 -13.51 -24.25
C VAL A 1091 13.86 -12.34 -24.02
N PHE A 1092 13.55 -11.47 -23.04
CA PHE A 1092 14.24 -10.24 -22.72
C PHE A 1092 14.82 -10.28 -21.30
N MET A 1093 16.06 -9.82 -21.19
CA MET A 1093 16.79 -9.54 -19.96
C MET A 1093 16.95 -8.02 -19.83
N PHE A 1094 16.70 -7.51 -18.64
CA PHE A 1094 16.79 -6.11 -18.26
C PHE A 1094 17.99 -5.93 -17.32
N LEU A 1095 18.79 -4.89 -17.53
CA LEU A 1095 20.00 -4.63 -16.76
C LEU A 1095 20.00 -3.19 -16.25
N ALA A 1096 20.01 -2.98 -14.93
CA ALA A 1096 20.05 -1.64 -14.35
C ALA A 1096 21.46 -1.05 -14.52
N VAL A 1097 21.59 0.05 -15.26
CA VAL A 1097 22.85 0.75 -15.49
C VAL A 1097 22.79 2.15 -14.86
N PRO A 1098 23.28 2.33 -13.62
CA PRO A 1098 23.21 3.61 -12.89
C PRO A 1098 23.89 4.79 -13.58
N ASN A 1099 24.98 4.51 -14.32
CA ASN A 1099 25.78 5.48 -15.04
C ASN A 1099 25.93 4.98 -16.47
N SER A 1100 25.17 5.57 -17.39
CA SER A 1100 24.99 5.11 -18.76
C SER A 1100 25.61 6.11 -19.74
N SER A 1101 26.14 5.62 -20.86
CA SER A 1101 26.52 6.47 -22.00
C SER A 1101 25.32 7.15 -22.67
N GLU A 1102 24.11 6.62 -22.46
CA GLU A 1102 22.84 7.15 -22.98
C GLU A 1102 22.14 8.09 -21.97
N GLY A 1103 22.63 8.22 -20.72
CA GLY A 1103 22.10 9.19 -19.76
C GLY A 1103 22.50 8.98 -18.29
N THR A 1104 21.87 9.73 -17.36
CA THR A 1104 22.13 9.66 -15.91
C THR A 1104 21.51 8.43 -15.23
N GLY A 1105 21.42 7.30 -15.95
CA GLY A 1105 20.79 6.05 -15.55
C GLY A 1105 19.84 5.52 -16.61
N SER A 1106 19.99 4.25 -16.97
CA SER A 1106 19.13 3.54 -17.93
C SER A 1106 18.90 2.08 -17.52
N VAL A 1107 17.96 1.41 -18.19
CA VAL A 1107 17.82 -0.05 -18.18
C VAL A 1107 18.12 -0.56 -19.59
N ASP A 1108 19.24 -1.25 -19.76
CA ASP A 1108 19.59 -1.87 -21.04
C ASP A 1108 18.72 -3.12 -21.26
N VAL A 1109 18.22 -3.31 -22.48
CA VAL A 1109 17.36 -4.45 -22.85
C VAL A 1109 18.12 -5.38 -23.80
N VAL A 1110 18.20 -6.66 -23.45
CA VAL A 1110 19.00 -7.68 -24.14
C VAL A 1110 18.13 -8.90 -24.46
N ARG A 1111 18.18 -9.40 -25.71
CA ARG A 1111 17.48 -10.64 -26.09
C ARG A 1111 18.31 -11.88 -25.78
N VAL A 1112 17.90 -12.61 -24.74
CA VAL A 1112 18.55 -13.87 -24.33
C VAL A 1112 18.24 -15.01 -25.29
N ASP A 1113 17.05 -15.01 -25.92
CA ASP A 1113 16.65 -15.99 -26.93
C ASP A 1113 17.44 -15.89 -28.26
N SER A 1114 18.22 -14.82 -28.42
CA SER A 1114 18.95 -14.46 -29.64
C SER A 1114 20.46 -14.35 -29.41
N GLY A 1115 20.97 -14.99 -28.35
CA GLY A 1115 22.41 -15.04 -28.06
C GLY A 1115 22.97 -13.81 -27.33
N GLY A 1116 22.13 -12.98 -26.71
CA GLY A 1116 22.57 -11.84 -25.88
C GLY A 1116 22.76 -10.53 -26.65
N ILE A 1117 22.03 -10.31 -27.74
CA ILE A 1117 22.08 -9.07 -28.53
C ILE A 1117 21.17 -8.01 -27.90
N ARG A 1118 21.63 -6.76 -27.72
CA ARG A 1118 20.78 -5.63 -27.29
C ARG A 1118 19.61 -5.38 -28.26
N PHE A 1119 18.46 -4.99 -27.72
CA PHE A 1119 17.24 -4.73 -28.46
C PHE A 1119 16.97 -3.23 -28.59
N ASP A 1120 16.48 -2.79 -29.75
CA ASP A 1120 16.13 -1.38 -29.99
C ASP A 1120 14.78 -1.06 -29.32
N THR A 1121 14.83 -0.19 -28.32
CA THR A 1121 13.67 0.10 -27.44
C THR A 1121 12.89 1.35 -27.85
N ASN A 1122 13.46 2.26 -28.64
CA ASN A 1122 12.75 3.45 -29.12
C ASN A 1122 12.52 3.42 -30.64
N PRO A 1123 11.30 3.14 -31.14
CA PRO A 1123 11.03 3.11 -32.57
C PRO A 1123 11.08 4.51 -33.23
N PHE A 1124 11.16 5.59 -32.44
CA PHE A 1124 11.27 6.96 -32.92
C PHE A 1124 12.73 7.44 -33.10
N ASP A 1125 13.70 6.83 -32.40
CA ASP A 1125 15.13 7.18 -32.46
C ASP A 1125 15.99 5.90 -32.62
N PRO A 1126 16.22 5.42 -33.86
CA PRO A 1126 16.80 4.10 -34.11
C PRO A 1126 18.21 3.92 -33.53
N GLY A 1127 18.39 2.89 -32.73
CA GLY A 1127 19.63 2.59 -32.00
C GLY A 1127 19.58 2.92 -30.51
N VAL A 1128 18.50 3.52 -29.99
CA VAL A 1128 18.30 3.71 -28.54
C VAL A 1128 17.85 2.39 -27.92
N GLN A 1129 18.83 1.62 -27.47
CA GLN A 1129 18.70 0.25 -26.95
C GLN A 1129 18.60 0.19 -25.41
N SER A 1130 18.25 1.30 -24.75
CA SER A 1130 17.99 1.34 -23.32
C SER A 1130 16.78 2.21 -22.98
N ILE A 1131 16.12 1.88 -21.87
CA ILE A 1131 14.98 2.62 -21.33
C ILE A 1131 15.52 3.69 -20.37
N PRO A 1132 15.27 4.99 -20.59
CA PRO A 1132 15.74 6.04 -19.68
C PRO A 1132 15.15 5.88 -18.28
N ALA A 1133 16.03 5.71 -17.28
CA ALA A 1133 15.64 5.54 -15.88
C ALA A 1133 16.72 6.13 -14.95
N PRO A 1134 16.80 7.47 -14.82
CA PRO A 1134 17.82 8.12 -14.01
C PRO A 1134 17.92 7.55 -12.59
N GLY A 1135 19.12 7.11 -12.21
CA GLY A 1135 19.38 6.46 -10.93
C GLY A 1135 18.82 5.04 -10.77
N ALA A 1136 18.52 4.29 -11.83
CA ALA A 1136 18.15 2.87 -11.72
C ALA A 1136 19.26 2.03 -11.06
N SER A 1137 18.93 1.25 -10.02
CA SER A 1137 19.88 0.36 -9.32
C SER A 1137 19.34 -1.00 -8.91
N ILE A 1138 18.03 -1.19 -8.85
CA ILE A 1138 17.39 -2.46 -8.49
C ILE A 1138 16.33 -2.78 -9.53
N LEU A 1139 16.20 -4.03 -9.94
CA LEU A 1139 15.13 -4.52 -10.80
C LEU A 1139 14.34 -5.64 -10.12
N MET A 1140 13.06 -5.71 -10.42
CA MET A 1140 12.22 -6.81 -9.96
C MET A 1140 11.27 -7.26 -11.08
N ASP A 1141 11.43 -8.53 -11.45
CA ASP A 1141 10.39 -9.35 -12.10
C ASP A 1141 9.71 -10.25 -11.05
N TYR A 1142 8.70 -11.05 -11.45
CA TYR A 1142 7.91 -11.81 -10.50
C TYR A 1142 8.66 -13.01 -9.89
N PHE A 1143 9.60 -13.62 -10.59
CA PHE A 1143 10.26 -14.87 -10.15
C PHE A 1143 11.66 -14.64 -9.57
N ARG A 1144 12.01 -13.39 -9.22
CA ARG A 1144 13.24 -13.02 -8.50
C ARG A 1144 13.38 -13.88 -7.22
N GLN A 1145 14.58 -14.43 -7.02
CA GLN A 1145 14.96 -15.20 -5.82
C GLN A 1145 15.56 -14.27 -4.77
#